data_AF-A0A497N8F1-F1
#
_entry.id   AF-A0A497N8F1-F1
#
_cell.length_a   1.000
_cell.length_b   1.000
_cell.length_c   1.000
_cell.angle_alpha   90.00
_cell.angle_beta   90.00
_cell.angle_gamma   90.00
#
_symmetry.space_group_name_H-M   'P 1'
#
loop_
_entity.id
_entity.type
_entity.pdbx_description
1 polymer ?
#
loop_
_entity_poly.entity_id
_entity_poly.type
_entity_poly.pdbx_seq_one_letter_code
_entity_poly.pdbx_strand_id
1 'polypeptide(L)'
;MIRKVVTSRILRSGWQIWRKSLFLVISIFALVSLTVCCDYLEGHGTFYPNDEWKAEISLSFTPQQLMLYGGEQALGYVEGCEQWSDNYTQASDTVQDCTLTIGNDVDNLRPLEEPHVLPGHQEEHVPEQIFEEGDSLEELRDKIQQNGYNFTVDHNWVYDMSPEEKEKFFSRRDSGFFEGIDASEDIGPLASQLGEKQLPSQFDWRNYTGHSYIGDIKNQGSCGSCYAFGACAAAEGTYNWAMGLYDVNCTDLSESFIIWCLGNLPQYYSHFYGCDGADYSYSELTALTVEGICNEADFPYQTSSGCGDHWDDPRITFDSWHRVPCGDIEAIKTAIMTYGPVDAAVYVGSAFQAYSSGIYEDSNTACDGDPCSYTTTNHAIALVGWNDNGNPETDGYWILRNSWGSEDWGENGYMRIKYHSAVVACAACYMVYTPDSAPNITVSPTSFEVWLPPNTTQDETLTIGNVGEGSLNYSISDRETTGEGSAVRGVEDEVLEPASMVLEVPLEGSPMRVEDTGELENGWQDIMTEDFEGSFPPSGWTIIQYSGNGTWEQEAYGVDTYEPPGTGSYYAEADSDEHASYIFDTGLFTPSIDCSECANVSLAFARNFQDYAGYGYAEVSTYSGGTDYPDDFEENLWNQTVDDPLGGVDTTLYFDPSGYADPTNVYIEFHYTTEGDVYCWKFAIDDVVLSKMEAAEDCLWLDENPTSGMVEPGSSDNITVTINTTGLGSNYTAEIVIANNDPDENPTIVPVTLHVTTMPCNLTISSTAGGNVTTPGEGTFTRNVSQVVALVAAADTNYSFVNWSGDVGTIDNVNSTTTNITMSGNYSITANFAVAAINATLEGHVNFSGRGTAPNSTWAEPFNVTLFEAGNLSHVIWTGNATTNNTGVFTISGLTPGTYDIGIKNWTCLSELNTSVTLTAGNTTVVDFGTTREGDANNDDYVNIADASSLASAYGSSEGGTGWNEHCDFNRDG
;
A
#
# COMPACT_ATOMS: atom_id res chain seq x y z
N MET A 1 15.40 24.58 -10.60
CA MET A 1 16.13 25.78 -10.14
C MET A 1 15.87 25.95 -8.64
N ILE A 2 16.77 25.48 -7.76
CA ILE A 2 17.62 26.25 -6.83
C ILE A 2 16.89 27.08 -5.73
N ARG A 3 16.95 26.53 -4.49
CA ARG A 3 17.20 27.11 -3.14
C ARG A 3 16.18 28.08 -2.50
N LYS A 4 15.60 27.76 -1.33
CA LYS A 4 16.10 27.68 0.08
C LYS A 4 16.21 29.03 0.84
N VAL A 5 15.36 29.15 1.87
CA VAL A 5 15.59 29.46 3.32
C VAL A 5 16.24 30.81 3.72
N VAL A 6 15.67 31.48 4.75
CA VAL A 6 16.28 31.90 6.06
C VAL A 6 15.52 33.08 6.72
N THR A 7 14.83 32.78 7.84
CA THR A 7 14.68 33.47 9.17
C THR A 7 14.57 35.01 9.28
N SER A 8 13.92 35.66 10.25
CA SER A 8 13.78 35.42 11.71
C SER A 8 12.79 36.41 12.36
N ARG A 9 12.14 35.97 13.47
CA ARG A 9 11.49 36.73 14.55
C ARG A 9 12.28 37.96 15.05
N ILE A 10 11.59 38.96 15.63
CA ILE A 10 11.86 39.54 16.98
C ILE A 10 10.89 40.70 17.36
N LEU A 11 10.25 40.50 18.53
CA LEU A 11 9.79 41.43 19.58
C LEU A 11 8.51 42.30 19.46
N ARG A 12 7.48 41.82 20.18
CA ARG A 12 6.80 42.44 21.34
C ARG A 12 6.84 43.97 21.45
N SER A 13 5.66 44.60 21.47
CA SER A 13 5.01 45.19 22.67
C SER A 13 4.23 46.47 22.35
N GLY A 14 2.97 46.53 22.81
CA GLY A 14 2.48 47.72 23.49
C GLY A 14 1.25 48.44 22.92
N TRP A 15 0.18 48.34 23.71
CA TRP A 15 -0.83 49.37 23.99
C TRP A 15 -2.08 49.47 23.12
N GLN A 16 -3.17 49.00 23.74
CA GLN A 16 -4.56 49.35 23.50
C GLN A 16 -4.82 50.87 23.49
N ILE A 17 -5.89 51.30 22.79
CA ILE A 17 -7.10 51.96 23.38
C ILE A 17 -7.92 52.70 22.28
N TRP A 18 -9.26 52.44 22.25
CA TRP A 18 -10.38 53.09 21.51
C TRP A 18 -10.41 52.89 19.96
N ARG A 19 -11.50 52.48 19.29
CA ARG A 19 -12.93 52.77 19.51
C ARG A 19 -13.83 51.81 18.68
N LYS A 20 -15.00 51.47 19.24
CA LYS A 20 -16.15 50.87 18.57
C LYS A 20 -16.82 51.83 17.56
N SER A 21 -17.54 51.18 16.62
CA SER A 21 -18.64 51.65 15.75
C SER A 21 -18.24 52.20 14.38
N LEU A 22 -18.37 51.38 13.32
CA LEU A 22 -19.37 51.52 12.23
C LEU A 22 -19.12 50.52 11.06
N PHE A 23 -20.16 49.74 10.71
CA PHE A 23 -20.46 49.00 9.46
C PHE A 23 -19.83 47.64 9.06
N LEU A 24 -20.79 46.70 8.90
CA LEU A 24 -21.01 45.59 7.96
C LEU A 24 -20.63 45.88 6.48
N VAL A 25 -20.27 44.80 5.75
CA VAL A 25 -20.12 44.58 4.28
C VAL A 25 -18.98 45.36 3.57
N ILE A 26 -18.01 44.83 2.79
CA ILE A 26 -17.95 43.77 1.75
C ILE A 26 -16.49 43.31 1.58
N SER A 27 -16.27 42.04 1.26
CA SER A 27 -15.30 41.57 0.23
C SER A 27 -15.91 40.28 -0.31
N ILE A 28 -16.34 40.16 -1.57
CA ILE A 28 -15.53 40.26 -2.79
C ILE A 28 -16.27 41.05 -3.89
N PHE A 29 -15.77 42.24 -4.21
CA PHE A 29 -15.70 42.77 -5.57
C PHE A 29 -14.37 43.52 -5.67
N ALA A 30 -13.35 42.87 -6.22
CA ALA A 30 -12.17 43.58 -6.67
C ALA A 30 -12.50 44.32 -7.98
N LEU A 31 -11.93 45.53 -8.10
CA LEU A 31 -11.87 46.40 -9.29
C LEU A 31 -13.01 47.39 -9.51
N VAL A 32 -13.17 48.35 -8.59
CA VAL A 32 -13.47 49.75 -8.97
C VAL A 32 -12.67 50.71 -8.08
N SER A 33 -11.81 51.52 -8.69
CA SER A 33 -11.06 52.58 -8.00
C SER A 33 -12.00 53.66 -7.47
N LEU A 34 -12.05 53.86 -6.15
CA LEU A 34 -12.71 55.02 -5.53
C LEU A 34 -11.67 55.96 -4.92
N THR A 35 -11.52 57.16 -5.48
CA THR A 35 -10.82 58.28 -4.85
C THR A 35 -11.82 59.04 -4.01
N VAL A 36 -11.63 59.10 -2.69
CA VAL A 36 -12.38 60.01 -1.80
C VAL A 36 -11.44 61.09 -1.29
N CYS A 37 -11.71 62.34 -1.64
CA CYS A 37 -11.09 63.51 -1.01
C CYS A 37 -11.76 63.76 0.36
N CYS A 38 -10.96 63.79 1.41
CA CYS A 38 -11.36 64.34 2.71
C CYS A 38 -11.40 65.87 2.64
N ASP A 39 -12.44 66.47 3.23
CA ASP A 39 -12.28 67.76 3.90
C ASP A 39 -13.01 67.74 5.25
N TYR A 40 -12.29 68.24 6.24
CA TYR A 40 -12.49 68.23 7.67
C TYR A 40 -13.24 69.49 8.10
N LEU A 41 -14.22 69.43 9.01
CA LEU A 41 -14.58 70.56 9.87
C LEU A 41 -15.35 70.13 11.14
N GLU A 42 -14.85 70.65 12.25
CA GLU A 42 -15.21 70.39 13.66
C GLU A 42 -16.54 71.03 14.09
N GLY A 43 -17.26 70.39 15.02
CA GLY A 43 -18.39 71.04 15.70
C GLY A 43 -19.04 70.18 16.79
N HIS A 44 -18.94 70.65 18.04
CA HIS A 44 -19.45 70.05 19.28
C HIS A 44 -20.99 69.95 19.37
N GLY A 45 -21.53 68.89 20.00
CA GLY A 45 -22.91 68.84 20.49
C GLY A 45 -23.35 67.48 21.04
N THR A 46 -24.02 67.48 22.19
CA THR A 46 -24.40 66.31 23.03
C THR A 46 -25.85 65.81 22.83
N PHE A 47 -26.01 64.48 22.82
CA PHE A 47 -27.06 63.62 23.43
C PHE A 47 -28.52 63.44 22.86
N TYR A 48 -28.87 62.14 22.74
CA TYR A 48 -30.17 61.39 22.84
C TYR A 48 -31.06 61.14 21.58
N PRO A 49 -31.82 60.00 21.57
CA PRO A 49 -32.05 59.14 20.41
C PRO A 49 -33.43 59.34 19.78
N ASN A 50 -33.59 58.76 18.59
CA ASN A 50 -34.73 58.76 17.67
C ASN A 50 -34.47 59.64 16.46
N ASP A 51 -33.93 59.04 15.40
CA ASP A 51 -34.20 59.40 14.00
C ASP A 51 -33.67 58.27 13.08
N GLU A 52 -34.58 57.65 12.32
CA GLU A 52 -34.29 56.67 11.27
C GLU A 52 -33.63 57.34 10.05
N TRP A 53 -32.61 56.71 9.46
CA TRP A 53 -32.06 57.12 8.16
C TRP A 53 -32.34 56.05 7.10
N LYS A 54 -33.03 56.44 6.03
CA LYS A 54 -33.15 55.66 4.78
C LYS A 54 -32.03 56.07 3.82
N ALA A 55 -31.32 55.09 3.25
CA ALA A 55 -30.43 55.30 2.11
C ALA A 55 -30.97 54.51 0.91
N GLU A 56 -31.30 55.22 -0.18
CA GLU A 56 -31.61 54.62 -1.48
C GLU A 56 -30.30 54.40 -2.25
N ILE A 57 -30.05 53.17 -2.72
CA ILE A 57 -28.99 52.85 -3.69
C ILE A 57 -29.68 52.60 -5.03
N SER A 58 -29.37 53.41 -6.04
CA SER A 58 -29.78 53.19 -7.43
C SER A 58 -28.60 52.62 -8.22
N LEU A 59 -28.77 51.43 -8.82
CA LEU A 59 -27.82 50.84 -9.77
C LEU A 59 -28.39 50.97 -11.19
N SER A 60 -27.58 51.44 -12.13
CA SER A 60 -27.94 51.55 -13.55
C SER A 60 -26.95 50.73 -14.37
N PHE A 61 -27.45 49.84 -15.23
CA PHE A 61 -26.65 48.97 -16.10
C PHE A 61 -26.66 49.50 -17.54
N THR A 62 -25.57 49.28 -18.28
CA THR A 62 -25.46 49.63 -19.70
C THR A 62 -25.59 48.39 -20.60
N PRO A 63 -26.02 48.49 -21.88
CA PRO A 63 -26.51 47.36 -22.68
C PRO A 63 -25.46 46.35 -23.21
N GLN A 64 -24.31 46.19 -22.55
CA GLN A 64 -23.23 45.28 -22.99
C GLN A 64 -22.83 44.22 -21.95
N GLN A 65 -23.69 43.94 -20.96
CA GLN A 65 -23.45 42.88 -19.95
C GLN A 65 -24.57 41.81 -19.90
N LEU A 66 -25.34 41.66 -20.97
CA LEU A 66 -26.31 40.56 -21.13
C LEU A 66 -25.98 39.76 -22.41
N MET A 67 -25.09 38.77 -22.30
CA MET A 67 -25.04 37.57 -23.15
C MET A 67 -24.08 36.56 -22.50
N LEU A 68 -24.67 35.54 -21.87
CA LEU A 68 -24.16 34.21 -21.49
C LEU A 68 -24.79 33.84 -20.15
N TYR A 69 -25.96 33.20 -20.21
CA TYR A 69 -26.53 32.21 -19.28
C TYR A 69 -27.98 32.01 -19.76
N GLY A 70 -28.16 31.01 -20.62
CA GLY A 70 -29.45 30.47 -20.99
C GLY A 70 -29.60 29.11 -20.34
N GLY A 71 -30.71 28.90 -19.64
CA GLY A 71 -31.06 27.65 -18.95
C GLY A 71 -32.21 27.94 -17.98
N GLU A 72 -33.42 27.47 -18.32
CA GLU A 72 -34.65 27.49 -17.52
C GLU A 72 -34.45 26.59 -16.28
N GLN A 73 -34.96 26.84 -15.06
CA GLN A 73 -36.35 27.03 -14.66
C GLN A 73 -36.44 27.72 -13.29
N ALA A 74 -37.33 28.70 -13.14
CA ALA A 74 -37.98 29.01 -11.86
C ALA A 74 -39.48 29.09 -12.16
N LEU A 75 -40.20 28.03 -11.77
CA LEU A 75 -41.66 27.97 -11.85
C LEU A 75 -42.26 28.83 -10.74
N GLY A 76 -42.73 30.02 -11.11
CA GLY A 76 -43.74 30.77 -10.38
C GLY A 76 -44.94 30.96 -11.29
N TYR A 77 -46.07 30.32 -10.95
CA TYR A 77 -47.35 30.41 -11.65
C TYR A 77 -47.79 31.87 -11.87
N VAL A 78 -48.09 32.22 -13.12
CA VAL A 78 -48.90 33.40 -13.47
C VAL A 78 -50.12 32.91 -14.25
N GLU A 79 -51.30 33.04 -13.65
CA GLU A 79 -52.57 32.76 -14.30
C GLU A 79 -53.03 33.96 -15.15
N GLY A 80 -53.32 33.72 -16.43
CA GLY A 80 -54.37 34.41 -17.17
C GLY A 80 -53.97 35.58 -18.10
N CYS A 81 -53.53 35.27 -19.32
CA CYS A 81 -54.09 35.88 -20.55
C CYS A 81 -53.72 35.05 -21.80
N GLU A 82 -54.71 34.35 -22.36
CA GLU A 82 -54.65 33.76 -23.70
C GLU A 82 -54.84 34.83 -24.80
N GLN A 83 -54.03 34.77 -25.87
CA GLN A 83 -54.46 34.59 -27.29
C GLN A 83 -53.47 35.23 -28.29
N TRP A 84 -52.97 34.37 -29.22
CA TRP A 84 -52.64 34.58 -30.66
C TRP A 84 -51.79 35.81 -31.06
N SER A 85 -50.85 35.80 -32.00
CA SER A 85 -50.42 34.88 -33.07
C SER A 85 -49.23 35.55 -33.78
N ASP A 86 -48.30 34.74 -34.30
CA ASP A 86 -47.46 34.92 -35.50
C ASP A 86 -46.71 36.24 -35.84
N ASN A 87 -45.43 36.01 -36.19
CA ASN A 87 -44.57 36.71 -37.18
C ASN A 87 -43.50 37.73 -36.72
N TYR A 88 -42.25 37.24 -36.78
CA TYR A 88 -41.12 37.77 -37.56
C TYR A 88 -40.63 39.24 -37.39
N THR A 89 -39.32 39.32 -37.09
CA THR A 89 -38.27 40.27 -37.56
C THR A 89 -38.12 41.71 -37.01
N GLN A 90 -36.85 41.94 -36.60
CA GLN A 90 -36.01 43.15 -36.72
C GLN A 90 -36.25 44.38 -35.82
N ALA A 91 -35.24 44.58 -34.94
CA ALA A 91 -34.46 45.81 -34.71
C ALA A 91 -35.17 47.12 -34.36
N SER A 92 -34.89 47.67 -33.16
CA SER A 92 -34.02 48.84 -32.95
C SER A 92 -34.36 49.58 -31.65
N ASP A 93 -33.31 49.91 -30.88
CA ASP A 93 -33.11 51.09 -30.01
C ASP A 93 -34.34 51.80 -29.40
N THR A 94 -34.47 51.78 -28.06
CA THR A 94 -34.28 52.94 -27.16
C THR A 94 -34.80 52.65 -25.74
N VAL A 95 -33.98 52.99 -24.75
CA VAL A 95 -34.23 52.90 -23.30
C VAL A 95 -35.06 54.10 -22.84
N GLN A 96 -36.08 53.89 -22.02
CA GLN A 96 -36.77 54.94 -21.27
C GLN A 96 -37.03 54.46 -19.83
N ASP A 97 -36.43 55.16 -18.87
CA ASP A 97 -36.51 54.93 -17.42
C ASP A 97 -37.93 55.08 -16.86
N CYS A 98 -38.32 54.20 -15.91
CA CYS A 98 -39.47 54.39 -15.04
C CYS A 98 -39.15 53.95 -13.60
N THR A 99 -39.23 54.90 -12.68
CA THR A 99 -39.09 54.75 -11.22
C THR A 99 -40.49 54.51 -10.60
N LEU A 100 -40.61 53.60 -9.63
CA LEU A 100 -41.85 53.38 -8.86
C LEU A 100 -41.65 53.77 -7.39
N THR A 101 -42.54 54.61 -6.87
CA THR A 101 -42.58 55.09 -5.48
C THR A 101 -43.73 54.40 -4.74
N ILE A 102 -43.47 53.86 -3.54
CA ILE A 102 -44.50 53.31 -2.64
C ILE A 102 -44.83 54.37 -1.58
N GLY A 103 -46.10 54.78 -1.52
CA GLY A 103 -46.64 55.65 -0.47
C GLY A 103 -47.61 54.87 0.42
N ASN A 104 -47.42 55.00 1.73
CA ASN A 104 -48.36 54.54 2.76
C ASN A 104 -49.38 55.64 3.04
N ASP A 105 -50.67 55.31 3.14
CA ASP A 105 -51.63 56.13 3.87
C ASP A 105 -52.78 55.30 4.44
N VAL A 106 -53.14 55.59 5.69
CA VAL A 106 -54.14 54.91 6.52
C VAL A 106 -55.35 55.86 6.71
N ASP A 107 -56.54 55.27 6.88
CA ASP A 107 -57.81 55.86 7.32
C ASP A 107 -58.71 56.62 6.30
N ASN A 108 -59.85 56.01 5.92
CA ASN A 108 -61.21 56.48 6.26
C ASN A 108 -62.38 55.75 5.53
N LEU A 109 -63.10 54.91 6.29
CA LEU A 109 -64.57 54.85 6.47
C LEU A 109 -65.56 54.76 5.27
N ARG A 110 -66.27 53.60 5.27
CA ARG A 110 -67.74 53.38 5.31
C ARG A 110 -68.50 52.93 4.02
N PRO A 111 -69.62 52.18 4.21
CA PRO A 111 -69.90 50.89 3.55
C PRO A 111 -70.97 51.01 2.47
N LEU A 112 -71.12 50.01 1.59
CA LEU A 112 -72.39 49.68 0.90
C LEU A 112 -72.31 48.31 0.19
N GLU A 113 -73.14 47.39 0.70
CA GLU A 113 -73.92 46.32 0.02
C GLU A 113 -73.25 45.11 -0.67
N GLU A 114 -73.65 43.92 -0.20
CA GLU A 114 -73.36 42.57 -0.70
C GLU A 114 -73.81 42.36 -2.17
N PRO A 115 -73.22 41.37 -2.87
CA PRO A 115 -73.98 40.11 -3.00
C PRO A 115 -73.14 38.81 -3.00
N HIS A 116 -73.62 37.84 -2.22
CA HIS A 116 -73.78 36.41 -2.52
C HIS A 116 -72.79 35.69 -3.48
N VAL A 117 -71.76 35.09 -2.86
CA VAL A 117 -71.19 33.73 -2.97
C VAL A 117 -71.48 32.87 -4.22
N LEU A 118 -70.38 32.42 -4.88
CA LEU A 118 -70.12 31.02 -5.26
C LEU A 118 -68.62 30.69 -4.98
N PRO A 119 -68.27 29.44 -4.63
CA PRO A 119 -67.08 29.15 -3.83
C PRO A 119 -65.82 29.01 -4.69
N GLY A 120 -64.82 29.85 -4.43
CA GLY A 120 -63.43 29.59 -4.72
C GLY A 120 -62.70 29.48 -3.39
N HIS A 121 -62.11 28.32 -3.09
CA HIS A 121 -61.13 28.20 -2.02
C HIS A 121 -59.95 29.11 -2.37
N GLN A 122 -59.91 30.30 -1.76
CA GLN A 122 -58.62 30.89 -1.44
C GLN A 122 -58.16 30.14 -0.19
N GLU A 123 -57.09 29.37 -0.30
CA GLU A 123 -56.34 28.96 0.87
C GLU A 123 -55.84 30.24 1.53
N GLU A 124 -56.48 30.59 2.65
CA GLU A 124 -55.94 31.54 3.60
C GLU A 124 -54.58 30.97 4.02
N HIS A 125 -53.49 31.66 3.67
CA HIS A 125 -52.15 31.27 4.11
C HIS A 125 -52.14 31.40 5.65
N VAL A 126 -52.42 30.29 6.33
CA VAL A 126 -52.39 30.23 7.79
C VAL A 126 -50.93 30.38 8.20
N PRO A 127 -50.57 31.37 9.05
CA PRO A 127 -49.22 31.48 9.55
C PRO A 127 -48.81 30.19 10.26
N GLU A 128 -47.58 29.75 10.02
CA GLU A 128 -46.97 28.61 10.71
C GLU A 128 -47.13 28.74 12.23
N GLN A 129 -47.62 27.67 12.86
CA GLN A 129 -47.84 27.62 14.30
C GLN A 129 -46.55 27.28 15.03
N ILE A 130 -46.11 28.17 15.91
CA ILE A 130 -44.86 27.99 16.65
C ILE A 130 -45.10 27.07 17.86
N PHE A 131 -44.20 26.11 18.08
CA PHE A 131 -44.18 25.31 19.32
C PHE A 131 -43.75 26.18 20.49
N GLU A 132 -44.57 26.23 21.53
CA GLU A 132 -44.33 27.05 22.72
C GLU A 132 -43.94 26.17 23.91
N GLU A 133 -43.15 26.72 24.82
CA GLU A 133 -42.75 26.01 26.02
C GLU A 133 -43.97 25.74 26.91
N GLY A 134 -44.20 24.46 27.23
CA GLY A 134 -45.34 24.02 28.04
C GLY A 134 -46.58 23.62 27.24
N ASP A 135 -46.52 23.59 25.91
CA ASP A 135 -47.57 22.99 25.07
C ASP A 135 -47.89 21.56 25.53
N SER A 136 -49.17 21.26 25.68
CA SER A 136 -49.67 19.90 25.91
C SER A 136 -49.51 19.03 24.66
N LEU A 137 -49.48 17.70 24.80
CA LEU A 137 -49.42 16.79 23.65
C LEU A 137 -50.56 16.99 22.64
N GLU A 138 -51.75 17.42 23.09
CA GLU A 138 -52.87 17.73 22.20
C GLU A 138 -52.57 18.98 21.36
N GLU A 139 -52.07 20.04 21.99
CA GLU A 139 -51.64 21.26 21.28
C GLU A 139 -50.48 20.99 20.33
N LEU A 140 -49.50 20.16 20.74
CA LEU A 140 -48.39 19.77 19.87
C LEU A 140 -48.87 19.01 18.63
N ARG A 141 -49.76 18.02 18.80
CA ARG A 141 -50.35 17.26 17.69
C ARG A 141 -51.15 18.15 16.74
N ASP A 142 -51.92 19.10 17.29
CA ASP A 142 -52.69 20.07 16.50
C ASP A 142 -51.77 21.01 15.70
N LYS A 143 -50.66 21.49 16.29
CA LYS A 143 -49.68 22.34 15.62
C LYS A 143 -48.92 21.59 14.53
N ILE A 144 -48.48 20.35 14.80
CA ILE A 144 -47.86 19.46 13.81
C ILE A 144 -48.78 19.28 12.60
N GLN A 145 -50.06 18.95 12.84
CA GLN A 145 -51.03 18.78 11.77
C GLN A 145 -51.28 20.06 10.98
N GLN A 146 -51.38 21.21 11.65
CA GLN A 146 -51.61 22.51 10.98
C GLN A 146 -50.43 22.96 10.13
N ASN A 147 -49.21 22.69 10.58
CA ASN A 147 -47.99 23.02 9.84
C ASN A 147 -47.70 22.01 8.72
N GLY A 148 -48.36 20.84 8.73
CA GLY A 148 -48.10 19.78 7.75
C GLY A 148 -46.79 19.01 8.01
N TYR A 149 -46.26 19.07 9.23
CA TYR A 149 -45.04 18.35 9.60
C TYR A 149 -45.29 16.84 9.71
N ASN A 150 -44.26 16.04 9.45
CA ASN A 150 -44.35 14.59 9.39
C ASN A 150 -43.60 13.89 10.53
N PHE A 151 -44.00 14.17 11.77
CA PHE A 151 -43.51 13.47 12.97
C PHE A 151 -44.59 13.31 14.04
N THR A 152 -44.36 12.40 14.97
CA THR A 152 -45.27 12.09 16.08
C THR A 152 -44.66 12.46 17.42
N VAL A 153 -45.54 12.82 18.35
CA VAL A 153 -45.20 13.11 19.75
C VAL A 153 -45.98 12.22 20.72
N ASP A 154 -45.34 11.79 21.79
CA ASP A 154 -45.96 11.00 22.86
C ASP A 154 -45.36 11.30 24.24
N HIS A 155 -46.01 10.80 25.28
CA HIS A 155 -45.46 10.83 26.64
C HIS A 155 -44.14 10.05 26.69
N ASN A 156 -43.15 10.65 27.33
CA ASN A 156 -41.89 10.02 27.68
C ASN A 156 -41.32 10.69 28.94
N TRP A 157 -40.30 10.06 29.52
CA TRP A 157 -39.74 10.53 30.80
C TRP A 157 -39.15 11.94 30.74
N VAL A 158 -38.67 12.40 29.57
CA VAL A 158 -38.11 13.75 29.38
C VAL A 158 -39.21 14.80 29.27
N TYR A 159 -40.23 14.53 28.46
CA TYR A 159 -41.39 15.41 28.33
C TYR A 159 -42.14 15.55 29.67
N ASP A 160 -42.24 14.47 30.44
CA ASP A 160 -42.95 14.42 31.72
C ASP A 160 -42.15 14.96 32.92
N MET A 161 -40.88 15.36 32.73
CA MET A 161 -40.07 15.98 33.79
C MET A 161 -40.72 17.25 34.36
N SER A 162 -40.44 17.55 35.64
CA SER A 162 -40.86 18.82 36.22
C SER A 162 -40.14 19.99 35.54
N PRO A 163 -40.76 21.20 35.48
CA PRO A 163 -40.08 22.38 34.93
C PRO A 163 -38.73 22.68 35.61
N GLU A 164 -38.61 22.45 36.92
CA GLU A 164 -37.35 22.64 37.64
C GLU A 164 -36.28 21.60 37.27
N GLU A 165 -36.68 20.39 36.92
CA GLU A 165 -35.78 19.34 36.42
C GLU A 165 -35.31 19.68 35.00
N LYS A 166 -36.23 20.11 34.12
CA LYS A 166 -35.92 20.56 32.75
C LYS A 166 -34.92 21.72 32.72
N GLU A 167 -35.06 22.71 33.60
CA GLU A 167 -34.14 23.86 33.68
C GLU A 167 -32.68 23.45 33.98
N LYS A 168 -32.49 22.37 34.74
CA LYS A 168 -31.15 21.81 35.03
C LYS A 168 -30.67 20.85 33.95
N PHE A 169 -31.61 20.13 33.34
CA PHE A 169 -31.33 19.13 32.33
C PHE A 169 -30.89 19.76 31.00
N PHE A 170 -31.55 20.83 30.56
CA PHE A 170 -31.23 21.60 29.35
C PHE A 170 -30.35 22.82 29.66
N SER A 171 -29.16 22.56 30.21
CA SER A 171 -28.34 23.59 30.88
C SER A 171 -27.10 24.04 30.08
N ARG A 172 -27.08 23.85 28.76
CA ARG A 172 -26.07 24.49 27.90
C ARG A 172 -26.28 26.01 27.87
N ARG A 173 -25.25 26.82 28.14
CA ARG A 173 -25.39 28.28 28.37
C ARG A 173 -24.31 29.13 27.70
N ASP A 174 -24.62 30.38 27.39
CA ASP A 174 -23.62 31.38 26.99
C ASP A 174 -22.78 31.81 28.21
N SER A 175 -21.46 31.70 28.12
CA SER A 175 -20.53 32.10 29.18
C SER A 175 -20.32 33.62 29.29
N GLY A 176 -20.81 34.41 28.32
CA GLY A 176 -20.72 35.87 28.33
C GLY A 176 -19.30 36.43 28.19
N PHE A 177 -18.30 35.56 27.97
CA PHE A 177 -16.91 35.87 27.72
C PHE A 177 -16.42 35.08 26.50
N PHE A 178 -16.18 35.79 25.40
CA PHE A 178 -15.44 35.24 24.27
C PHE A 178 -13.96 35.13 24.65
N GLU A 179 -13.53 33.98 25.16
CA GLU A 179 -12.10 33.66 25.15
C GLU A 179 -11.74 33.17 23.75
N GLY A 180 -10.85 33.90 23.08
CA GLY A 180 -10.26 33.49 21.81
C GLY A 180 -9.36 32.28 22.01
N ILE A 181 -9.96 31.09 22.13
CA ILE A 181 -9.26 29.82 21.99
C ILE A 181 -9.03 29.64 20.49
N ASP A 182 -7.81 29.96 20.07
CA ASP A 182 -7.26 30.11 18.70
C ASP A 182 -7.50 28.90 17.76
N ALA A 183 -7.98 27.76 18.28
CA ALA A 183 -8.29 26.55 17.48
C ALA A 183 -9.75 26.49 17.00
N SER A 184 -10.65 27.31 17.57
CA SER A 184 -12.11 27.15 17.46
C SER A 184 -12.79 27.87 16.29
N GLU A 185 -12.05 28.58 15.42
CA GLU A 185 -12.59 29.29 14.25
C GLU A 185 -12.03 28.81 12.90
N ASP A 186 -11.12 27.84 12.90
CA ASP A 186 -10.56 27.24 11.67
C ASP A 186 -11.28 25.91 11.36
N ILE A 187 -11.81 25.78 10.14
CA ILE A 187 -12.39 24.53 9.63
C ILE A 187 -11.33 23.43 9.48
N GLY A 188 -10.03 23.75 9.61
CA GLY A 188 -8.95 22.78 9.76
C GLY A 188 -8.74 21.92 8.50
N PRO A 189 -8.33 20.65 8.66
CA PRO A 189 -8.03 19.77 7.52
C PRO A 189 -9.24 19.50 6.62
N LEU A 190 -10.47 19.63 7.13
CA LEU A 190 -11.70 19.51 6.35
C LEU A 190 -11.76 20.49 5.16
N ALA A 191 -11.12 21.68 5.24
CA ALA A 191 -11.05 22.62 4.10
C ALA A 191 -10.53 21.97 2.80
N SER A 192 -9.62 21.01 2.92
CA SER A 192 -9.02 20.32 1.77
C SER A 192 -9.88 19.18 1.20
N GLN A 193 -10.94 18.79 1.91
CA GLN A 193 -11.81 17.67 1.56
C GLN A 193 -13.13 18.12 0.92
N LEU A 194 -13.51 19.39 1.12
CA LEU A 194 -14.73 19.95 0.54
C LEU A 194 -14.67 19.94 -0.99
N GLY A 195 -15.65 19.28 -1.62
CA GLY A 195 -15.76 19.16 -3.08
C GLY A 195 -14.88 18.07 -3.72
N GLU A 196 -13.98 17.43 -2.96
CA GLU A 196 -13.18 16.30 -3.45
C GLU A 196 -13.90 14.96 -3.27
N LYS A 197 -14.66 14.81 -2.16
CA LYS A 197 -15.45 13.60 -1.89
C LYS A 197 -16.82 13.67 -2.52
N GLN A 198 -17.20 12.61 -3.25
CA GLN A 198 -18.59 12.39 -3.66
C GLN A 198 -19.40 11.98 -2.43
N LEU A 199 -20.36 12.82 -2.04
CA LEU A 199 -21.25 12.56 -0.92
C LEU A 199 -22.46 11.75 -1.42
N PRO A 200 -22.72 10.55 -0.88
CA PRO A 200 -23.93 9.80 -1.22
C PRO A 200 -25.17 10.54 -0.72
N SER A 201 -26.31 10.23 -1.33
CA SER A 201 -27.62 10.76 -0.92
C SER A 201 -28.02 10.30 0.49
N GLN A 202 -27.45 9.22 0.99
CA GLN A 202 -27.65 8.73 2.36
C GLN A 202 -26.37 8.10 2.91
N PHE A 203 -26.19 8.22 4.21
CA PHE A 203 -25.05 7.65 4.92
C PHE A 203 -25.42 7.44 6.39
N ASP A 204 -25.02 6.31 6.99
CA ASP A 204 -25.35 5.99 8.38
C ASP A 204 -24.23 5.18 9.04
N TRP A 205 -23.54 5.76 10.03
CA TRP A 205 -22.48 5.05 10.78
C TRP A 205 -22.99 3.87 11.61
N ARG A 206 -24.31 3.76 11.83
CA ARG A 206 -24.91 2.59 12.51
C ARG A 206 -24.93 1.35 11.60
N ASN A 207 -24.79 1.55 10.30
CA ASN A 207 -24.69 0.50 9.31
C ASN A 207 -23.86 0.97 8.12
N TYR A 208 -22.54 0.85 8.25
CA TYR A 208 -21.60 1.07 7.16
C TYR A 208 -20.98 -0.27 6.79
N THR A 209 -21.18 -0.72 5.54
CA THR A 209 -20.73 -2.04 5.04
C THR A 209 -21.16 -3.21 5.93
N GLY A 210 -22.36 -3.16 6.52
CA GLY A 210 -22.89 -4.20 7.40
C GLY A 210 -22.45 -4.11 8.87
N HIS A 211 -21.66 -3.10 9.23
CA HIS A 211 -21.11 -2.94 10.57
C HIS A 211 -21.51 -1.59 11.20
N SER A 212 -21.71 -1.58 12.52
CA SER A 212 -21.92 -0.33 13.27
C SER A 212 -20.59 0.19 13.82
N TYR A 213 -20.24 1.44 13.52
CA TYR A 213 -19.09 2.12 14.11
C TYR A 213 -19.46 2.92 15.37
N ILE A 214 -20.72 2.80 15.79
CA ILE A 214 -21.32 3.52 16.91
C ILE A 214 -21.73 2.51 17.98
N GLY A 215 -21.34 2.77 19.23
CA GLY A 215 -21.76 1.98 20.38
C GLY A 215 -23.22 2.22 20.81
N ASP A 216 -23.65 1.49 21.83
CA ASP A 216 -25.02 1.53 22.36
C ASP A 216 -25.49 2.95 22.73
N ILE A 217 -26.80 3.20 22.63
CA ILE A 217 -27.40 4.43 23.16
C ILE A 217 -27.27 4.46 24.69
N LYS A 218 -26.76 5.58 25.22
CA LYS A 218 -26.59 5.81 26.65
C LYS A 218 -27.71 6.70 27.23
N ASN A 219 -27.76 6.81 28.56
CA ASN A 219 -28.75 7.61 29.28
C ASN A 219 -28.09 8.51 30.35
N GLN A 220 -28.15 9.82 30.15
CA GLN A 220 -27.60 10.84 31.06
C GLN A 220 -28.42 11.01 32.37
N GLY A 221 -29.58 10.36 32.48
CA GLY A 221 -30.46 10.44 33.65
C GLY A 221 -30.92 11.87 33.94
N SER A 222 -30.97 12.28 35.20
CA SER A 222 -31.41 13.63 35.59
C SER A 222 -30.27 14.67 35.65
N CYS A 223 -29.11 14.40 35.04
CA CYS A 223 -27.93 15.25 35.07
C CYS A 223 -27.80 16.00 33.74
N GLY A 224 -27.62 17.32 33.77
CA GLY A 224 -27.35 18.15 32.58
C GLY A 224 -25.93 17.94 32.05
N SER A 225 -25.68 16.74 31.53
CA SER A 225 -24.35 16.27 31.09
C SER A 225 -24.32 15.93 29.60
N CYS A 226 -25.30 16.40 28.83
CA CYS A 226 -25.39 16.18 27.39
C CYS A 226 -24.10 16.56 26.63
N TYR A 227 -23.38 17.60 27.07
CA TYR A 227 -22.08 17.98 26.50
C TYR A 227 -21.04 16.85 26.59
N ALA A 228 -21.04 16.07 27.68
CA ALA A 228 -20.11 14.95 27.84
C ALA A 228 -20.52 13.77 26.94
N PHE A 229 -21.83 13.49 26.82
CA PHE A 229 -22.33 12.45 25.93
C PHE A 229 -22.15 12.77 24.44
N GLY A 230 -22.38 14.02 24.03
CA GLY A 230 -22.12 14.49 22.66
C GLY A 230 -20.64 14.36 22.30
N ALA A 231 -19.76 14.84 23.18
CA ALA A 231 -18.32 14.72 23.00
C ALA A 231 -17.84 13.26 22.99
N CYS A 232 -18.31 12.42 23.92
CA CYS A 232 -18.00 10.98 23.90
C CYS A 232 -18.49 10.32 22.61
N ALA A 233 -19.71 10.58 22.15
CA ALA A 233 -20.24 9.96 20.93
C ALA A 233 -19.43 10.35 19.67
N ALA A 234 -19.00 11.60 19.57
CA ALA A 234 -18.12 12.04 18.48
C ALA A 234 -16.72 11.43 18.58
N ALA A 235 -16.12 11.43 19.78
CA ALA A 235 -14.81 10.87 20.05
C ALA A 235 -14.76 9.34 19.81
N GLU A 236 -15.76 8.61 20.30
CA GLU A 236 -15.94 7.16 20.10
C GLU A 236 -15.98 6.84 18.62
N GLY A 237 -16.88 7.47 17.86
CA GLY A 237 -17.02 7.19 16.44
C GLY A 237 -15.79 7.61 15.62
N THR A 238 -15.14 8.72 15.99
CA THR A 238 -13.86 9.14 15.37
C THR A 238 -12.77 8.11 15.58
N TYR A 239 -12.60 7.65 16.82
CA TYR A 239 -11.61 6.64 17.18
C TYR A 239 -11.92 5.28 16.54
N ASN A 240 -13.19 4.85 16.59
CA ASN A 240 -13.66 3.60 16.02
C ASN A 240 -13.39 3.53 14.51
N TRP A 241 -13.76 4.58 13.78
CA TRP A 241 -13.48 4.68 12.35
C TRP A 241 -11.98 4.61 12.05
N ALA A 242 -11.19 5.43 12.75
CA ALA A 242 -9.75 5.52 12.52
C ALA A 242 -8.99 4.22 12.88
N MET A 243 -9.48 3.47 13.87
CA MET A 243 -8.88 2.21 14.34
C MET A 243 -9.49 0.96 13.73
N GLY A 244 -10.53 1.09 12.89
CA GLY A 244 -11.26 -0.04 12.32
C GLY A 244 -12.06 -0.87 13.35
N LEU A 245 -12.53 -0.24 14.43
CA LEU A 245 -13.32 -0.87 15.48
C LEU A 245 -14.82 -0.73 15.18
N TYR A 246 -15.54 -1.84 15.22
CA TYR A 246 -16.97 -1.87 14.93
C TYR A 246 -17.71 -2.92 15.76
N ASP A 247 -19.04 -2.83 15.77
CA ASP A 247 -19.98 -3.65 16.50
C ASP A 247 -19.60 -3.77 17.99
N VAL A 248 -19.39 -4.99 18.48
CA VAL A 248 -19.02 -5.27 19.87
C VAL A 248 -17.62 -4.77 20.24
N ASN A 249 -16.80 -4.38 19.25
CA ASN A 249 -15.45 -3.86 19.47
C ASN A 249 -15.40 -2.33 19.55
N CYS A 250 -16.53 -1.64 19.34
CA CYS A 250 -16.59 -0.19 19.51
C CYS A 250 -16.07 0.23 20.88
N THR A 251 -15.26 1.27 20.90
CA THR A 251 -14.78 1.89 22.13
C THR A 251 -15.94 2.55 22.86
N ASP A 252 -15.92 2.50 24.19
CA ASP A 252 -16.92 3.08 25.09
C ASP A 252 -16.22 4.04 26.06
N LEU A 253 -16.41 5.35 25.88
CA LEU A 253 -15.67 6.40 26.58
C LEU A 253 -16.44 6.95 27.78
N SER A 254 -15.71 7.34 28.84
CA SER A 254 -16.29 7.76 30.11
C SER A 254 -16.78 9.21 30.12
N GLU A 255 -18.10 9.42 30.15
CA GLU A 255 -18.65 10.76 30.38
C GLU A 255 -18.33 11.26 31.80
N SER A 256 -18.26 10.37 32.80
CA SER A 256 -17.83 10.70 34.16
C SER A 256 -16.45 11.38 34.17
N PHE A 257 -15.53 10.94 33.32
CA PHE A 257 -14.18 11.51 33.23
C PHE A 257 -14.22 12.95 32.73
N ILE A 258 -15.03 13.25 31.71
CA ILE A 258 -15.24 14.61 31.23
C ILE A 258 -15.83 15.49 32.35
N ILE A 259 -16.90 15.02 33.00
CA ILE A 259 -17.63 15.80 34.01
C ILE A 259 -16.78 16.06 35.26
N TRP A 260 -16.12 15.03 35.78
CA TRP A 260 -15.54 15.07 37.14
C TRP A 260 -14.02 15.16 37.18
N CYS A 261 -13.31 14.79 36.12
CA CYS A 261 -11.86 14.93 36.02
C CYS A 261 -11.49 16.15 35.19
N LEU A 262 -11.83 16.14 33.90
CA LEU A 262 -11.50 17.23 32.97
C LEU A 262 -12.18 18.54 33.38
N GLY A 263 -13.46 18.48 33.75
CA GLY A 263 -14.23 19.65 34.19
C GLY A 263 -13.75 20.32 35.46
N ASN A 264 -12.92 19.65 36.27
CA ASN A 264 -12.34 20.23 37.49
C ASN A 264 -10.93 20.82 37.28
N LEU A 265 -10.37 20.73 36.06
CA LEU A 265 -9.06 21.29 35.77
C LEU A 265 -9.13 22.82 35.73
N PRO A 266 -8.14 23.55 36.29
CA PRO A 266 -8.19 25.01 36.38
C PRO A 266 -8.36 25.74 35.05
N GLN A 267 -7.87 25.17 33.95
CA GLN A 267 -7.98 25.74 32.60
C GLN A 267 -9.37 25.57 31.97
N TYR A 268 -10.20 24.64 32.46
CA TYR A 268 -11.52 24.38 31.89
C TYR A 268 -12.67 24.62 32.86
N TYR A 269 -12.41 24.69 34.17
CA TYR A 269 -13.43 24.76 35.23
C TYR A 269 -14.47 25.88 35.03
N SER A 270 -14.14 26.98 34.36
CA SER A 270 -15.10 28.06 34.05
C SER A 270 -16.15 27.68 32.99
N HIS A 271 -15.90 26.64 32.20
CA HIS A 271 -16.73 26.19 31.10
C HIS A 271 -17.60 24.98 31.47
N PHE A 272 -17.31 24.33 32.60
CA PHE A 272 -18.01 23.15 33.09
C PHE A 272 -18.74 23.44 34.40
N TYR A 273 -19.99 23.02 34.46
CA TYR A 273 -20.84 23.16 35.65
C TYR A 273 -21.33 21.79 36.16
N GLY A 274 -20.60 20.72 35.85
CA GLY A 274 -20.94 19.37 36.27
C GLY A 274 -22.28 18.93 35.67
N CYS A 275 -23.26 18.64 36.53
CA CYS A 275 -24.64 18.34 36.13
C CYS A 275 -25.50 19.58 35.85
N ASP A 276 -24.95 20.78 35.98
CA ASP A 276 -25.62 22.04 35.62
C ASP A 276 -25.16 22.56 34.24
N GLY A 277 -24.60 21.69 33.39
CA GLY A 277 -24.30 21.96 31.99
C GLY A 277 -22.86 22.37 31.69
N ALA A 278 -22.65 22.79 30.45
CA ALA A 278 -21.41 23.38 29.94
C ALA A 278 -21.73 24.60 29.07
N ASP A 279 -20.74 25.42 28.77
CA ASP A 279 -20.94 26.59 27.92
C ASP A 279 -20.83 26.29 26.41
N TYR A 280 -20.95 27.32 25.56
CA TYR A 280 -20.90 27.16 24.11
C TYR A 280 -19.48 26.95 23.52
N SER A 281 -18.44 26.92 24.37
CA SER A 281 -17.04 26.91 23.92
C SER A 281 -16.58 25.57 23.35
N TYR A 282 -17.23 24.46 23.69
CA TYR A 282 -16.74 23.09 23.45
C TYR A 282 -15.38 22.82 24.14
N SER A 283 -15.23 23.29 25.38
CA SER A 283 -14.02 23.04 26.18
C SER A 283 -13.78 21.56 26.45
N GLU A 284 -14.82 20.74 26.41
CA GLU A 284 -14.77 19.27 26.41
C GLU A 284 -13.90 18.74 25.29
N LEU A 285 -14.15 19.12 24.04
CA LEU A 285 -13.36 18.67 22.90
C LEU A 285 -11.90 19.12 23.03
N THR A 286 -11.66 20.34 23.55
CA THR A 286 -10.29 20.82 23.82
C THR A 286 -9.60 19.99 24.91
N ALA A 287 -10.33 19.57 25.94
CA ALA A 287 -9.77 18.71 26.98
C ALA A 287 -9.44 17.31 26.45
N LEU A 288 -10.23 16.77 25.51
CA LEU A 288 -9.96 15.49 24.85
C LEU A 288 -8.67 15.51 24.01
N THR A 289 -8.29 16.66 23.43
CA THR A 289 -7.06 16.77 22.63
C THR A 289 -5.80 17.08 23.43
N VAL A 290 -5.95 17.65 24.63
CA VAL A 290 -4.81 18.02 25.48
C VAL A 290 -4.53 16.98 26.56
N GLU A 291 -5.59 16.48 27.21
CA GLU A 291 -5.49 15.62 28.40
C GLU A 291 -5.88 14.16 28.09
N GLY A 292 -6.77 13.96 27.11
CA GLY A 292 -7.33 12.65 26.74
C GLY A 292 -8.48 12.20 27.64
N ILE A 293 -9.04 11.03 27.35
CA ILE A 293 -10.21 10.43 28.02
C ILE A 293 -10.04 8.93 28.23
N CYS A 294 -10.53 8.41 29.36
CA CYS A 294 -10.51 6.98 29.67
C CYS A 294 -11.79 6.26 29.22
N ASN A 295 -11.76 4.93 29.25
CA ASN A 295 -12.92 4.12 28.93
C ASN A 295 -13.97 4.16 30.05
N GLU A 296 -15.24 3.99 29.67
CA GLU A 296 -16.38 3.90 30.58
C GLU A 296 -16.21 2.77 31.60
N ALA A 297 -15.57 1.67 31.23
CA ALA A 297 -15.26 0.57 32.14
C ALA A 297 -14.30 0.96 33.29
N ASP A 298 -13.42 1.93 33.06
CA ASP A 298 -12.46 2.41 34.06
C ASP A 298 -13.12 3.42 35.01
N PHE A 299 -13.99 4.29 34.48
CA PHE A 299 -14.76 5.25 35.26
C PHE A 299 -16.23 5.31 34.83
N PRO A 300 -17.08 4.40 35.34
CA PRO A 300 -18.48 4.34 34.92
C PRO A 300 -19.28 5.61 35.19
N TYR A 301 -20.32 5.83 34.39
CA TYR A 301 -21.18 6.99 34.46
C TYR A 301 -21.83 7.14 35.83
N GLN A 302 -21.68 8.32 36.42
CA GLN A 302 -22.31 8.66 37.69
C GLN A 302 -22.57 10.16 37.83
N THR A 303 -23.64 10.48 38.56
CA THR A 303 -24.18 11.83 38.69
C THR A 303 -23.71 12.56 39.96
N SER A 304 -22.88 11.93 40.80
CA SER A 304 -22.38 12.54 42.04
C SER A 304 -21.04 11.96 42.51
N SER A 305 -19.93 12.45 41.96
CA SER A 305 -18.57 12.11 42.41
C SER A 305 -17.56 13.19 42.02
N GLY A 306 -16.41 13.27 42.68
CA GLY A 306 -15.25 13.97 42.10
C GLY A 306 -14.38 12.98 41.31
N CYS A 307 -13.34 13.46 40.63
CA CYS A 307 -12.41 12.59 39.87
C CYS A 307 -11.85 11.40 40.68
N GLY A 308 -11.70 11.55 42.00
CA GLY A 308 -11.16 10.48 42.85
C GLY A 308 -9.75 10.08 42.44
N ASP A 309 -9.51 8.77 42.30
CA ASP A 309 -8.23 8.19 41.86
C ASP A 309 -8.22 7.86 40.34
N HIS A 310 -9.28 8.24 39.59
CA HIS A 310 -9.44 7.92 38.16
C HIS A 310 -8.55 8.76 37.23
N TRP A 311 -7.90 9.81 37.75
CA TRP A 311 -7.01 10.66 36.95
C TRP A 311 -5.86 9.87 36.29
N ASP A 312 -5.43 8.77 36.88
CA ASP A 312 -4.32 7.95 36.38
C ASP A 312 -4.79 6.78 35.50
N ASP A 313 -6.09 6.67 35.19
CA ASP A 313 -6.63 5.65 34.28
C ASP A 313 -6.08 5.84 32.84
N PRO A 314 -5.93 4.76 32.04
CA PRO A 314 -5.45 4.84 30.66
C PRO A 314 -6.32 5.79 29.81
N ARG A 315 -5.69 6.59 28.95
CA ARG A 315 -6.39 7.60 28.15
C ARG A 315 -6.08 7.52 26.67
N ILE A 316 -7.09 7.84 25.87
CA ILE A 316 -7.00 8.13 24.44
C ILE A 316 -6.95 9.65 24.27
N THR A 317 -5.97 10.15 23.52
CA THR A 317 -5.82 11.57 23.20
C THR A 317 -6.04 11.77 21.71
N PHE A 318 -6.80 12.81 21.34
CA PHE A 318 -7.12 13.15 19.96
C PHE A 318 -6.19 14.26 19.44
N ASP A 319 -5.94 14.32 18.12
CA ASP A 319 -4.98 15.27 17.54
C ASP A 319 -5.49 16.71 17.57
N SER A 320 -6.73 16.89 17.13
CA SER A 320 -7.38 18.19 17.04
C SER A 320 -8.90 18.05 17.00
N TRP A 321 -9.58 19.19 17.16
CA TRP A 321 -11.01 19.32 16.91
C TRP A 321 -11.25 20.65 16.21
N HIS A 322 -12.33 20.75 15.43
CA HIS A 322 -12.62 21.91 14.60
C HIS A 322 -14.12 22.16 14.50
N ARG A 323 -14.52 23.42 14.32
CA ARG A 323 -15.92 23.79 14.03
C ARG A 323 -16.20 23.68 12.54
N VAL A 324 -17.39 23.22 12.21
CA VAL A 324 -17.94 23.28 10.86
C VAL A 324 -18.60 24.66 10.65
N PRO A 325 -18.51 25.29 9.46
CA PRO A 325 -19.21 26.54 9.19
C PRO A 325 -20.72 26.42 9.42
N CYS A 326 -21.32 27.46 10.01
CA CYS A 326 -22.73 27.44 10.40
C CYS A 326 -23.64 27.24 9.19
N GLY A 327 -24.54 26.26 9.28
CA GLY A 327 -25.52 25.97 8.23
C GLY A 327 -24.95 25.30 6.98
N ASP A 328 -23.66 24.94 6.97
CA ASP A 328 -23.01 24.30 5.82
C ASP A 328 -23.24 22.78 5.84
N ILE A 329 -24.32 22.36 5.16
CA ILE A 329 -24.77 20.96 5.13
C ILE A 329 -23.72 20.06 4.48
N GLU A 330 -23.11 20.48 3.36
CA GLU A 330 -22.08 19.68 2.70
C GLU A 330 -20.84 19.52 3.58
N ALA A 331 -20.42 20.57 4.30
CA ALA A 331 -19.29 20.47 5.21
C ALA A 331 -19.58 19.53 6.39
N ILE A 332 -20.80 19.55 6.95
CA ILE A 332 -21.18 18.60 8.02
C ILE A 332 -21.16 17.17 7.48
N LYS A 333 -21.75 16.90 6.30
CA LYS A 333 -21.71 15.57 5.65
C LYS A 333 -20.28 15.10 5.41
N THR A 334 -19.45 15.99 4.86
CA THR A 334 -18.04 15.70 4.58
C THR A 334 -17.28 15.38 5.87
N ALA A 335 -17.55 16.11 6.95
CA ALA A 335 -16.97 15.82 8.27
C ALA A 335 -17.41 14.43 8.77
N ILE A 336 -18.71 14.14 8.73
CA ILE A 336 -19.27 12.83 9.15
C ILE A 336 -18.59 11.68 8.40
N MET A 337 -18.51 11.75 7.08
CA MET A 337 -17.92 10.69 6.25
C MET A 337 -16.39 10.58 6.34
N THR A 338 -15.71 11.64 6.77
CA THR A 338 -14.24 11.67 6.76
C THR A 338 -13.66 11.32 8.11
N TYR A 339 -14.26 11.85 9.16
CA TYR A 339 -13.70 11.80 10.51
C TYR A 339 -14.58 11.02 11.49
N GLY A 340 -15.77 10.58 11.09
CA GLY A 340 -16.73 9.95 11.99
C GLY A 340 -17.81 10.94 12.47
N PRO A 341 -18.69 10.52 13.39
CA PRO A 341 -19.76 11.36 13.93
C PRO A 341 -19.29 12.71 14.44
N VAL A 342 -20.15 13.72 14.27
CA VAL A 342 -19.87 15.09 14.72
C VAL A 342 -20.66 15.41 15.98
N ASP A 343 -20.02 16.12 16.91
CA ASP A 343 -20.67 16.69 18.09
C ASP A 343 -21.44 17.95 17.65
N ALA A 344 -22.74 18.00 17.90
CA ALA A 344 -23.56 19.14 17.54
C ALA A 344 -24.52 19.55 18.65
N ALA A 345 -25.06 20.77 18.57
CA ALA A 345 -26.01 21.30 19.55
C ALA A 345 -27.33 21.71 18.92
N VAL A 346 -28.41 21.52 19.67
CA VAL A 346 -29.79 21.81 19.27
C VAL A 346 -30.52 22.66 20.30
N TYR A 347 -31.59 23.32 19.87
CA TYR A 347 -32.57 23.93 20.77
C TYR A 347 -33.75 22.99 21.01
N VAL A 348 -33.81 22.41 22.20
CA VAL A 348 -34.88 21.51 22.63
C VAL A 348 -36.05 22.33 23.18
N GLY A 349 -37.12 22.40 22.39
CA GLY A 349 -38.45 22.87 22.82
C GLY A 349 -39.40 21.73 23.17
N SER A 350 -40.64 22.05 23.53
CA SER A 350 -41.63 21.05 23.99
C SER A 350 -41.95 19.95 22.96
N ALA A 351 -41.96 20.27 21.65
CA ALA A 351 -42.14 19.27 20.59
C ALA A 351 -40.97 18.27 20.52
N PHE A 352 -39.72 18.77 20.61
CA PHE A 352 -38.52 17.93 20.60
C PHE A 352 -38.50 17.00 21.83
N GLN A 353 -38.85 17.53 23.01
CA GLN A 353 -38.94 16.73 24.24
C GLN A 353 -39.92 15.56 24.06
N ALA A 354 -41.06 15.81 23.43
CA ALA A 354 -42.12 14.82 23.22
C ALA A 354 -41.92 13.91 21.99
N TYR A 355 -40.86 14.12 21.19
CA TYR A 355 -40.65 13.39 19.95
C TYR A 355 -40.64 11.87 20.15
N SER A 356 -41.32 11.16 19.25
CA SER A 356 -41.42 9.71 19.25
C SER A 356 -40.97 9.08 17.94
N SER A 357 -41.38 9.59 16.77
CA SER A 357 -40.97 9.05 15.46
C SER A 357 -41.22 10.03 14.32
N GLY A 358 -40.63 9.77 13.15
CA GLY A 358 -40.82 10.56 11.92
C GLY A 358 -39.67 11.54 11.67
N ILE A 359 -39.87 12.53 10.78
CA ILE A 359 -38.85 13.55 10.49
C ILE A 359 -39.23 14.82 11.26
N TYR A 360 -38.49 15.10 12.33
CA TYR A 360 -38.68 16.29 13.15
C TYR A 360 -38.42 17.56 12.35
N GLU A 361 -39.34 18.50 12.48
CA GLU A 361 -39.31 19.81 11.82
C GLU A 361 -39.87 20.87 12.76
N ASP A 362 -39.24 22.04 12.77
CA ASP A 362 -39.73 23.23 13.43
C ASP A 362 -39.29 24.51 12.69
N SER A 363 -39.86 25.63 13.11
CA SER A 363 -39.57 26.95 12.56
C SER A 363 -38.26 27.57 13.09
N ASN A 364 -37.48 26.86 13.91
CA ASN A 364 -36.26 27.38 14.52
C ASN A 364 -35.03 26.97 13.67
N THR A 365 -34.83 27.68 12.57
CA THR A 365 -33.87 27.28 11.51
C THR A 365 -32.69 28.23 11.33
N ALA A 366 -32.71 29.41 11.93
CA ALA A 366 -31.74 30.47 11.68
C ALA A 366 -30.56 30.45 12.67
N CYS A 367 -29.33 30.51 12.14
CA CYS A 367 -28.11 30.64 12.93
C CYS A 367 -27.83 32.10 13.36
N ASP A 368 -28.73 32.66 14.16
CA ASP A 368 -28.76 34.09 14.51
C ASP A 368 -27.77 34.53 15.62
N GLY A 369 -26.88 33.63 16.06
CA GLY A 369 -25.82 33.95 17.03
C GLY A 369 -24.76 34.93 16.48
N ASP A 370 -24.06 35.63 17.37
CA ASP A 370 -22.87 36.42 17.04
C ASP A 370 -21.70 36.05 17.97
N PRO A 371 -20.73 35.23 17.53
CA PRO A 371 -20.64 34.57 16.21
C PRO A 371 -21.74 33.51 16.03
N CYS A 372 -22.02 33.09 14.79
CA CYS A 372 -23.13 32.18 14.48
C CYS A 372 -23.07 30.84 15.23
N SER A 373 -21.87 30.36 15.60
CA SER A 373 -21.66 29.16 16.41
C SER A 373 -22.15 29.28 17.87
N TYR A 374 -22.51 30.50 18.30
CA TYR A 374 -23.12 30.82 19.59
C TYR A 374 -24.64 31.04 19.46
N THR A 375 -25.25 30.55 18.37
CA THR A 375 -26.71 30.46 18.25
C THR A 375 -27.27 29.73 19.47
N THR A 376 -28.42 30.19 19.96
CA THR A 376 -28.97 29.67 21.22
C THR A 376 -29.39 28.21 21.08
N THR A 377 -28.74 27.36 21.85
CA THR A 377 -28.98 25.91 21.96
C THR A 377 -28.93 25.53 23.43
N ASN A 378 -29.66 24.49 23.85
CA ASN A 378 -29.72 24.09 25.25
C ASN A 378 -29.35 22.62 25.48
N HIS A 379 -29.05 21.87 24.41
CA HIS A 379 -28.73 20.45 24.45
C HIS A 379 -27.66 20.08 23.42
N ALA A 380 -26.75 19.17 23.77
CA ALA A 380 -25.72 18.63 22.90
C ALA A 380 -26.05 17.18 22.52
N ILE A 381 -25.74 16.81 21.28
CA ILE A 381 -26.09 15.56 20.60
C ILE A 381 -24.94 15.15 19.66
N ALA A 382 -25.04 14.00 19.01
CA ALA A 382 -24.15 13.67 17.91
C ALA A 382 -24.93 13.42 16.62
N LEU A 383 -24.39 13.83 15.47
CA LEU A 383 -24.91 13.47 14.15
C LEU A 383 -24.08 12.30 13.61
N VAL A 384 -24.76 11.20 13.30
CA VAL A 384 -24.13 9.93 12.90
C VAL A 384 -24.37 9.57 11.43
N GLY A 385 -25.16 10.37 10.72
CA GLY A 385 -25.54 10.10 9.34
C GLY A 385 -26.55 11.11 8.79
N TRP A 386 -26.97 10.90 7.55
CA TRP A 386 -27.98 11.72 6.86
C TRP A 386 -28.74 10.93 5.81
N ASN A 387 -29.83 11.52 5.34
CA ASN A 387 -30.50 11.14 4.11
C ASN A 387 -31.07 12.40 3.45
N ASP A 388 -30.80 12.59 2.17
CA ASP A 388 -31.23 13.74 1.36
C ASP A 388 -32.73 13.67 1.03
N ASN A 389 -33.31 12.48 1.18
CA ASN A 389 -34.74 12.21 1.03
C ASN A 389 -35.28 12.72 -0.32
N GLY A 390 -34.52 12.47 -1.39
CA GLY A 390 -34.82 12.91 -2.75
C GLY A 390 -34.48 14.36 -3.07
N ASN A 391 -34.44 15.26 -2.07
CA ASN A 391 -34.01 16.65 -2.26
C ASN A 391 -33.36 17.24 -0.99
N PRO A 392 -32.03 17.42 -0.95
CA PRO A 392 -31.33 17.92 0.24
C PRO A 392 -31.71 19.35 0.64
N GLU A 393 -32.22 20.18 -0.27
CA GLU A 393 -32.59 21.57 0.04
C GLU A 393 -33.92 21.69 0.79
N THR A 394 -34.80 20.70 0.66
CA THR A 394 -36.18 20.77 1.17
C THR A 394 -36.53 19.61 2.08
N ASP A 395 -35.99 18.42 1.80
CA ASP A 395 -36.41 17.17 2.40
C ASP A 395 -35.34 16.41 3.18
N GLY A 396 -34.08 16.83 3.07
CA GLY A 396 -32.96 16.21 3.74
C GLY A 396 -33.03 16.29 5.27
N TYR A 397 -32.58 15.21 5.91
CA TYR A 397 -32.52 15.09 7.36
C TYR A 397 -31.21 14.47 7.86
N TRP A 398 -30.83 14.84 9.08
CA TRP A 398 -29.77 14.20 9.84
C TRP A 398 -30.30 13.03 10.65
N ILE A 399 -29.44 12.04 10.89
CA ILE A 399 -29.64 10.99 11.88
C ILE A 399 -28.94 11.44 13.17
N LEU A 400 -29.74 11.85 14.15
CA LEU A 400 -29.29 12.37 15.44
C LEU A 400 -29.25 11.25 16.48
N ARG A 401 -28.11 11.07 17.15
CA ARG A 401 -27.91 10.22 18.33
C ARG A 401 -28.13 11.06 19.59
N ASN A 402 -29.07 10.67 20.44
CA ASN A 402 -29.35 11.35 21.70
C ASN A 402 -28.82 10.55 22.92
N SER A 403 -28.88 11.16 24.10
CA SER A 403 -28.36 10.61 25.37
C SER A 403 -29.48 10.40 26.41
N TRP A 404 -30.70 10.12 25.95
CA TRP A 404 -31.89 9.97 26.81
C TRP A 404 -32.38 8.52 26.96
N GLY A 405 -31.52 7.56 26.62
CA GLY A 405 -31.84 6.13 26.63
C GLY A 405 -32.61 5.68 25.38
N SER A 406 -32.52 4.39 25.07
CA SER A 406 -33.13 3.78 23.89
C SER A 406 -34.57 3.32 24.12
N GLU A 407 -34.98 3.03 25.36
CA GLU A 407 -36.26 2.40 25.64
C GLU A 407 -37.45 3.35 25.52
N ASP A 408 -37.28 4.63 25.89
CA ASP A 408 -38.39 5.53 26.18
C ASP A 408 -38.40 6.84 25.37
N TRP A 409 -37.39 7.13 24.55
CA TRP A 409 -37.34 8.38 23.77
C TRP A 409 -36.97 8.16 22.30
N GLY A 410 -37.71 8.81 21.41
CA GLY A 410 -37.45 8.81 19.97
C GLY A 410 -37.45 7.42 19.33
N GLU A 411 -36.67 7.28 18.27
CA GLU A 411 -36.54 6.06 17.47
C GLU A 411 -35.39 5.23 18.03
N ASN A 412 -35.65 4.52 19.12
CA ASN A 412 -34.64 3.79 19.90
C ASN A 412 -33.48 4.69 20.37
N GLY A 413 -33.77 5.91 20.82
CA GLY A 413 -32.77 6.90 21.23
C GLY A 413 -32.23 7.79 20.12
N TYR A 414 -32.68 7.58 18.88
CA TYR A 414 -32.34 8.43 17.72
C TYR A 414 -33.50 9.34 17.31
N MET A 415 -33.20 10.33 16.47
CA MET A 415 -34.19 11.18 15.82
C MET A 415 -33.75 11.45 14.38
N ARG A 416 -34.69 11.44 13.44
CA ARG A 416 -34.49 12.02 12.12
C ARG A 416 -34.94 13.48 12.19
N ILE A 417 -34.04 14.41 11.88
CA ILE A 417 -34.28 15.85 12.02
C ILE A 417 -33.91 16.59 10.74
N LYS A 418 -34.81 17.43 10.21
CA LYS A 418 -34.52 18.25 9.02
C LYS A 418 -33.22 19.05 9.21
N TYR A 419 -32.49 19.26 8.13
CA TYR A 419 -31.13 19.81 8.17
C TYR A 419 -30.95 21.12 8.95
N HIS A 420 -31.96 21.98 8.95
CA HIS A 420 -31.90 23.26 9.64
C HIS A 420 -32.74 23.32 10.92
N SER A 421 -33.63 22.37 11.18
CA SER A 421 -34.54 22.43 12.34
C SER A 421 -33.81 22.34 13.67
N ALA A 422 -34.43 22.92 14.71
CA ALA A 422 -33.86 23.07 16.04
C ALA A 422 -32.43 23.64 16.05
N VAL A 423 -32.09 24.47 15.04
CA VAL A 423 -30.77 25.06 14.79
C VAL A 423 -29.60 24.05 14.75
N VAL A 424 -29.87 22.79 14.41
CA VAL A 424 -28.91 21.68 14.51
C VAL A 424 -27.63 21.89 13.71
N ALA A 425 -27.71 22.57 12.56
CA ALA A 425 -26.56 22.87 11.71
C ALA A 425 -25.74 24.10 12.14
N CYS A 426 -26.13 24.81 13.21
CA CYS A 426 -25.47 26.06 13.61
C CYS A 426 -24.23 25.85 14.49
N ALA A 427 -24.16 24.74 15.21
CA ALA A 427 -23.08 24.43 16.14
C ALA A 427 -22.68 22.96 16.00
N ALA A 428 -21.94 22.64 14.95
CA ALA A 428 -21.38 21.31 14.71
C ALA A 428 -19.84 21.36 14.76
N CYS A 429 -19.24 20.34 15.36
CA CYS A 429 -17.82 20.19 15.60
C CYS A 429 -17.39 18.76 15.26
N TYR A 430 -16.22 18.59 14.66
CA TYR A 430 -15.65 17.28 14.38
C TYR A 430 -14.29 17.13 15.07
N MET A 431 -13.91 15.87 15.33
CA MET A 431 -12.62 15.51 15.94
C MET A 431 -11.72 14.85 14.91
N VAL A 432 -10.41 14.93 15.13
CA VAL A 432 -9.40 14.26 14.30
C VAL A 432 -8.63 13.31 15.19
N TYR A 433 -8.57 12.05 14.76
CA TYR A 433 -7.71 11.04 15.34
C TYR A 433 -6.90 10.39 14.23
N THR A 434 -5.59 10.58 14.27
CA THR A 434 -4.63 9.83 13.48
C THR A 434 -4.12 8.72 14.39
N PRO A 435 -4.34 7.44 14.05
CA PRO A 435 -3.73 6.35 14.78
C PRO A 435 -2.23 6.60 14.93
N ASP A 436 -1.71 6.51 16.16
CA ASP A 436 -0.29 6.55 16.45
C ASP A 436 0.37 5.26 15.92
N SER A 437 0.41 5.04 14.60
CA SER A 437 1.04 3.88 13.93
C SER A 437 0.63 3.70 12.45
N ALA A 438 1.20 4.45 11.52
CA ALA A 438 1.23 3.96 10.13
C ALA A 438 2.10 2.68 10.07
N PRO A 439 1.70 1.62 9.34
CA PRO A 439 2.64 0.59 8.95
C PRO A 439 3.77 1.25 8.13
N ASN A 440 5.00 0.76 8.27
CA ASN A 440 6.13 1.28 7.49
C ASN A 440 6.81 0.10 6.80
N ILE A 441 6.55 -0.05 5.50
CA ILE A 441 7.02 -1.20 4.73
C ILE A 441 8.53 -1.12 4.50
N THR A 442 9.20 -2.27 4.61
CA THR A 442 10.59 -2.43 4.18
C THR A 442 10.68 -3.66 3.30
N VAL A 443 11.29 -3.54 2.12
CA VAL A 443 11.42 -4.65 1.18
C VAL A 443 12.89 -4.95 0.91
N SER A 444 13.27 -6.22 1.03
CA SER A 444 14.66 -6.67 0.80
C SER A 444 14.72 -8.04 0.12
N PRO A 445 15.45 -8.21 -0.99
CA PRO A 445 16.20 -7.18 -1.71
C PRO A 445 15.28 -6.21 -2.47
N THR A 446 15.78 -5.01 -2.82
CA THR A 446 15.02 -4.02 -3.61
C THR A 446 15.00 -4.30 -5.11
N SER A 447 15.70 -5.35 -5.56
CA SER A 447 15.74 -5.81 -6.95
C SER A 447 16.38 -7.20 -7.02
N PHE A 448 15.99 -8.00 -8.01
CA PHE A 448 16.64 -9.27 -8.35
C PHE A 448 17.43 -9.14 -9.66
N GLU A 449 18.68 -9.60 -9.66
CA GLU A 449 19.48 -9.78 -10.88
C GLU A 449 20.03 -11.21 -10.88
N VAL A 450 19.48 -12.06 -11.76
CA VAL A 450 19.63 -13.52 -11.68
C VAL A 450 20.18 -14.08 -12.97
N TRP A 451 21.16 -14.98 -12.87
CA TRP A 451 21.77 -15.68 -14.02
C TRP A 451 21.53 -17.17 -13.91
N LEU A 452 20.64 -17.69 -14.77
CA LEU A 452 20.25 -19.09 -14.77
C LEU A 452 20.51 -19.75 -16.13
N PRO A 453 21.08 -20.97 -16.19
CA PRO A 453 21.10 -21.74 -17.42
C PRO A 453 19.68 -21.99 -17.96
N PRO A 454 19.48 -22.29 -19.25
CA PRO A 454 18.18 -22.71 -19.77
C PRO A 454 17.68 -24.01 -19.10
N ASN A 455 16.38 -24.11 -18.86
CA ASN A 455 15.71 -25.27 -18.23
C ASN A 455 16.16 -25.58 -16.80
N THR A 456 16.28 -24.55 -15.98
CA THR A 456 16.56 -24.65 -14.54
C THR A 456 15.54 -23.84 -13.75
N THR A 457 15.30 -24.25 -12.50
CA THR A 457 14.48 -23.53 -11.54
C THR A 457 15.34 -23.12 -10.35
N GLN A 458 15.15 -21.92 -9.83
CA GLN A 458 15.81 -21.43 -8.62
C GLN A 458 14.84 -20.57 -7.82
N ASP A 459 14.85 -20.80 -6.51
CA ASP A 459 14.08 -20.01 -5.56
C ASP A 459 14.97 -18.92 -4.97
N GLU A 460 14.44 -17.70 -4.91
CA GLU A 460 14.99 -16.56 -4.20
C GLU A 460 14.08 -16.20 -3.01
N THR A 461 14.58 -15.38 -2.09
CA THR A 461 13.79 -14.90 -0.95
C THR A 461 13.63 -13.40 -1.02
N LEU A 462 12.38 -12.95 -0.98
CA LEU A 462 11.99 -11.56 -0.79
C LEU A 462 11.43 -11.42 0.64
N THR A 463 12.00 -10.51 1.42
CA THR A 463 11.53 -10.23 2.78
C THR A 463 10.74 -8.93 2.78
N ILE A 464 9.51 -8.99 3.28
CA ILE A 464 8.64 -7.84 3.55
C ILE A 464 8.63 -7.62 5.06
N GLY A 465 9.25 -6.55 5.53
CA GLY A 465 9.31 -6.15 6.93
C GLY A 465 8.40 -4.97 7.24
N ASN A 466 7.96 -4.90 8.48
CA ASN A 466 7.22 -3.75 9.00
C ASN A 466 8.03 -3.09 10.13
N VAL A 467 8.57 -1.91 9.88
CA VAL A 467 9.28 -1.10 10.89
C VAL A 467 8.40 0.00 11.49
N GLY A 468 7.14 0.05 11.08
CA GLY A 468 6.12 0.92 11.62
C GLY A 468 5.48 0.31 12.86
N GLU A 469 4.54 1.06 13.44
CA GLU A 469 3.90 0.69 14.70
C GLU A 469 2.50 0.07 14.46
N GLY A 470 2.04 -0.03 13.20
CA GLY A 470 0.70 -0.53 12.81
C GLY A 470 0.79 -1.71 11.86
N SER A 471 -0.22 -2.58 11.81
CA SER A 471 -0.16 -3.83 11.04
C SER A 471 -0.13 -3.58 9.51
N LEU A 472 0.87 -4.14 8.83
CA LEU A 472 1.09 -4.00 7.39
C LEU A 472 0.36 -5.13 6.66
N ASN A 473 -0.65 -4.80 5.86
CA ASN A 473 -1.28 -5.72 4.90
C ASN A 473 -0.65 -5.52 3.53
N TYR A 474 -0.29 -6.60 2.86
CA TYR A 474 0.27 -6.55 1.52
C TYR A 474 -0.34 -7.60 0.59
N SER A 475 -0.32 -7.30 -0.70
CA SER A 475 -0.59 -8.22 -1.80
C SER A 475 0.49 -8.04 -2.86
N ILE A 476 0.82 -9.13 -3.56
CA ILE A 476 1.91 -9.23 -4.52
C ILE A 476 1.30 -9.65 -5.85
N SER A 477 1.73 -8.95 -6.90
CA SER A 477 1.52 -9.31 -8.29
C SER A 477 2.84 -9.12 -9.02
N ASP A 478 2.98 -9.67 -10.20
CA ASP A 478 4.13 -9.45 -11.07
C ASP A 478 3.69 -9.06 -12.48
N ARG A 479 4.62 -8.55 -13.28
CA ARG A 479 4.39 -8.25 -14.70
C ARG A 479 5.68 -8.30 -15.51
N GLU A 480 5.60 -8.84 -16.72
CA GLU A 480 6.76 -8.94 -17.61
C GLU A 480 7.02 -7.58 -18.30
N THR A 481 8.29 -7.19 -18.42
CA THR A 481 8.71 -5.88 -18.97
C THR A 481 9.66 -5.98 -20.18
N THR A 482 10.08 -7.20 -20.58
CA THR A 482 10.84 -7.45 -21.82
C THR A 482 9.94 -7.86 -22.99
N GLY A 483 10.08 -7.20 -24.15
CA GLY A 483 9.19 -7.40 -25.31
C GLY A 483 9.43 -8.64 -26.19
N GLU A 484 8.36 -9.41 -26.42
CA GLU A 484 7.73 -9.83 -27.69
C GLU A 484 6.59 -10.80 -27.31
N GLY A 485 5.44 -10.27 -26.89
CA GLY A 485 4.41 -11.12 -26.28
C GLY A 485 3.02 -10.53 -26.05
N SER A 486 2.75 -9.27 -26.40
CA SER A 486 1.37 -8.88 -26.69
C SER A 486 0.90 -9.72 -27.89
N ALA A 487 0.16 -10.80 -27.62
CA ALA A 487 -0.53 -11.56 -28.63
C ALA A 487 -1.80 -10.81 -29.06
N VAL A 488 -1.66 -9.54 -29.47
CA VAL A 488 -2.69 -8.86 -30.27
C VAL A 488 -2.78 -9.60 -31.59
N ARG A 489 -3.89 -10.31 -31.78
CA ARG A 489 -4.36 -10.67 -33.12
C ARG A 489 -4.48 -9.38 -33.92
N GLY A 490 -3.68 -9.33 -34.98
CA GLY A 490 -3.29 -8.09 -35.64
C GLY A 490 -4.42 -7.16 -36.07
N VAL A 491 -4.14 -5.87 -35.90
CA VAL A 491 -4.55 -4.82 -36.82
C VAL A 491 -3.33 -3.92 -37.04
N GLU A 492 -3.08 -3.59 -38.30
CA GLU A 492 -1.86 -2.94 -38.79
C GLU A 492 -1.63 -1.54 -38.18
N ASP A 493 -0.36 -1.28 -37.85
CA ASP A 493 0.21 0.03 -37.53
C ASP A 493 -0.22 1.13 -38.51
N GLU A 494 -0.83 2.20 -38.00
CA GLU A 494 -0.69 3.54 -38.59
C GLU A 494 -0.11 4.52 -37.55
N VAL A 495 1.13 4.91 -37.83
CA VAL A 495 1.97 5.87 -37.10
C VAL A 495 1.30 7.24 -37.01
N LEU A 496 1.09 7.77 -35.79
CA LEU A 496 0.99 9.22 -35.55
C LEU A 496 1.67 9.66 -34.23
N GLU A 497 2.66 10.54 -34.40
CA GLU A 497 3.47 11.28 -33.43
C GLU A 497 2.65 12.20 -32.48
N PRO A 498 3.24 12.69 -31.36
CA PRO A 498 2.49 13.23 -30.23
C PRO A 498 1.94 14.62 -30.55
N ALA A 499 0.61 14.74 -30.61
CA ALA A 499 -0.07 16.02 -30.63
C ALA A 499 -0.56 16.38 -29.23
N SER A 500 -0.03 17.48 -28.71
CA SER A 500 -0.58 18.27 -27.61
C SER A 500 -2.11 18.41 -27.74
N MET A 501 -2.88 17.86 -26.81
CA MET A 501 -4.33 18.01 -26.80
C MET A 501 -4.74 19.00 -25.70
N VAL A 502 -5.28 20.12 -26.16
CA VAL A 502 -5.95 21.15 -25.38
C VAL A 502 -7.27 20.56 -24.90
N LEU A 503 -7.51 20.59 -23.59
CA LEU A 503 -8.79 20.22 -22.98
C LEU A 503 -9.81 21.33 -23.28
N GLU A 504 -10.67 21.14 -24.28
CA GLU A 504 -11.92 21.87 -24.39
C GLU A 504 -13.02 21.02 -23.75
N VAL A 505 -13.59 21.53 -22.65
CA VAL A 505 -14.71 20.94 -21.93
C VAL A 505 -15.99 21.11 -22.76
N PRO A 506 -16.76 20.04 -23.06
CA PRO A 506 -18.15 20.18 -23.47
C PRO A 506 -19.09 20.19 -22.25
N LEU A 507 -20.09 21.06 -22.33
CA LEU A 507 -21.15 21.28 -21.35
C LEU A 507 -22.15 20.09 -21.29
N GLU A 508 -22.60 19.82 -20.05
CA GLU A 508 -23.77 19.08 -19.54
C GLU A 508 -24.62 18.14 -20.45
N GLY A 509 -24.90 16.95 -19.90
CA GLY A 509 -26.22 16.33 -19.96
C GLY A 509 -26.43 15.19 -20.96
N SER A 510 -25.80 14.03 -20.74
CA SER A 510 -26.25 12.67 -21.15
C SER A 510 -25.28 11.62 -20.59
N PRO A 511 -25.73 10.50 -19.98
CA PRO A 511 -24.84 9.39 -19.68
C PRO A 511 -24.37 8.75 -21.00
N MET A 512 -23.06 8.64 -21.19
CA MET A 512 -22.49 7.87 -22.30
C MET A 512 -22.83 6.40 -22.09
N ARG A 513 -23.67 5.83 -22.96
CA ARG A 513 -23.68 4.40 -23.25
C ARG A 513 -22.73 4.19 -24.44
N VAL A 514 -21.55 3.64 -24.16
CA VAL A 514 -20.73 3.03 -25.21
C VAL A 514 -21.30 1.63 -25.42
N GLU A 515 -21.88 1.39 -26.59
CA GLU A 515 -22.23 0.04 -27.03
C GLU A 515 -20.92 -0.75 -27.26
N ASP A 516 -20.79 -1.89 -26.56
CA ASP A 516 -20.04 -3.10 -26.91
C ASP A 516 -18.78 -2.92 -27.80
N THR A 517 -17.63 -2.73 -27.14
CA THR A 517 -16.47 -3.63 -27.25
C THR A 517 -15.59 -3.39 -26.01
N GLY A 518 -15.40 -4.46 -25.21
CA GLY A 518 -14.77 -4.42 -23.90
C GLY A 518 -13.41 -3.72 -23.82
N GLU A 519 -13.32 -2.84 -22.84
CA GLU A 519 -12.19 -2.54 -21.95
C GLU A 519 -12.62 -1.30 -21.13
N LEU A 520 -13.09 -1.53 -19.90
CA LEU A 520 -13.23 -0.43 -18.94
C LEU A 520 -11.80 -0.01 -18.52
N GLU A 521 -11.53 1.29 -18.39
CA GLU A 521 -10.19 1.88 -18.12
C GLU A 521 -9.48 1.38 -16.83
N ASN A 522 -10.05 0.40 -16.11
CA ASN A 522 -9.57 -0.16 -14.84
C ASN A 522 -9.23 -1.68 -14.88
N GLY A 523 -9.17 -2.32 -16.06
CA GLY A 523 -8.71 -3.73 -16.19
C GLY A 523 -9.74 -4.81 -15.88
N TRP A 524 -11.01 -4.45 -15.68
CA TRP A 524 -12.13 -5.39 -15.53
C TRP A 524 -12.84 -5.62 -16.86
N GLN A 525 -13.16 -6.88 -17.15
CA GLN A 525 -13.85 -7.33 -18.34
C GLN A 525 -15.15 -8.05 -17.98
N ASP A 526 -16.28 -7.61 -18.53
CA ASP A 526 -17.57 -8.26 -18.34
C ASP A 526 -17.57 -9.66 -18.99
N ILE A 527 -17.90 -10.67 -18.19
CA ILE A 527 -18.03 -12.08 -18.58
C ILE A 527 -19.48 -12.41 -18.94
N MET A 528 -20.42 -11.84 -18.19
CA MET A 528 -21.85 -12.08 -18.32
C MET A 528 -22.61 -10.83 -17.92
N THR A 529 -23.65 -10.51 -18.69
CA THR A 529 -24.65 -9.53 -18.30
C THR A 529 -26.04 -10.11 -18.51
N GLU A 530 -26.95 -9.82 -17.60
CA GLU A 530 -28.36 -10.19 -17.68
C GLU A 530 -29.21 -9.09 -17.06
N ASP A 531 -30.05 -8.46 -17.88
CA ASP A 531 -30.97 -7.38 -17.51
C ASP A 531 -32.42 -7.87 -17.41
N PHE A 532 -32.65 -9.18 -17.52
CA PHE A 532 -33.95 -9.85 -17.45
C PHE A 532 -35.03 -9.28 -18.39
N GLU A 533 -34.69 -8.56 -19.46
CA GLU A 533 -35.64 -8.05 -20.46
C GLU A 533 -36.09 -9.11 -21.48
N GLY A 534 -35.47 -10.30 -21.42
CA GLY A 534 -35.62 -11.39 -22.38
C GLY A 534 -36.72 -12.41 -22.02
N SER A 535 -36.49 -13.66 -22.42
CA SER A 535 -37.33 -14.79 -22.01
C SER A 535 -36.87 -15.33 -20.66
N PHE A 536 -37.81 -15.71 -19.79
CA PHE A 536 -37.50 -16.23 -18.47
C PHE A 536 -37.71 -17.77 -18.34
N PRO A 537 -36.80 -18.51 -17.68
CA PRO A 537 -35.48 -18.06 -17.23
C PRO A 537 -34.58 -17.69 -18.42
N PRO A 538 -33.60 -16.79 -18.22
CA PRO A 538 -32.70 -16.41 -19.30
C PRO A 538 -31.90 -17.58 -19.86
N SER A 539 -31.35 -17.43 -21.05
CA SER A 539 -30.71 -18.53 -21.76
C SER A 539 -29.52 -19.09 -20.98
N GLY A 540 -29.64 -20.34 -20.53
CA GLY A 540 -28.58 -21.05 -19.79
C GLY A 540 -28.69 -20.92 -18.27
N TRP A 541 -29.55 -20.05 -17.77
CA TRP A 541 -29.91 -19.98 -16.36
C TRP A 541 -30.83 -21.15 -15.98
N THR A 542 -30.74 -21.60 -14.74
CA THR A 542 -31.50 -22.76 -14.25
C THR A 542 -32.19 -22.42 -12.94
N ILE A 543 -33.50 -22.67 -12.86
CA ILE A 543 -34.27 -22.56 -11.62
C ILE A 543 -34.30 -23.93 -10.94
N ILE A 544 -33.94 -23.97 -9.67
CA ILE A 544 -34.04 -25.16 -8.83
C ILE A 544 -35.06 -24.93 -7.74
N GLN A 545 -36.05 -25.80 -7.70
CA GLN A 545 -36.99 -25.90 -6.59
C GLN A 545 -36.46 -26.93 -5.60
N TYR A 546 -35.90 -26.48 -4.47
CA TYR A 546 -35.39 -27.36 -3.43
C TYR A 546 -36.53 -27.96 -2.61
N SER A 547 -37.52 -27.14 -2.24
CA SER A 547 -38.68 -27.62 -1.50
C SER A 547 -39.93 -26.75 -1.72
N GLY A 548 -41.10 -27.30 -1.35
CA GLY A 548 -42.35 -26.55 -1.38
C GLY A 548 -42.84 -26.17 -2.79
N ASN A 549 -43.19 -24.91 -3.04
CA ASN A 549 -43.52 -24.36 -4.37
C ASN A 549 -42.51 -23.30 -4.83
N GLY A 550 -41.27 -23.31 -4.31
CA GLY A 550 -40.25 -22.32 -4.66
C GLY A 550 -40.02 -22.23 -6.17
N THR A 551 -40.05 -21.03 -6.72
CA THR A 551 -39.71 -20.73 -8.11
C THR A 551 -39.20 -19.29 -8.23
N TRP A 552 -38.48 -19.01 -9.30
CA TRP A 552 -38.25 -17.66 -9.78
C TRP A 552 -39.15 -17.38 -10.99
N GLU A 553 -39.50 -16.13 -11.22
CA GLU A 553 -40.22 -15.64 -12.39
C GLU A 553 -39.75 -14.24 -12.81
N GLN A 554 -40.26 -13.78 -13.95
CA GLN A 554 -39.97 -12.45 -14.48
C GLN A 554 -41.18 -11.56 -14.24
N GLU A 555 -40.95 -10.42 -13.58
CA GLU A 555 -42.00 -9.48 -13.22
C GLU A 555 -41.75 -8.10 -13.84
N ALA A 556 -42.82 -7.34 -14.12
CA ALA A 556 -42.73 -6.06 -14.80
C ALA A 556 -42.49 -4.89 -13.81
N TYR A 557 -41.67 -3.93 -14.19
CA TYR A 557 -41.51 -2.69 -13.44
C TYR A 557 -42.81 -1.86 -13.36
N GLY A 558 -43.05 -1.22 -12.22
CA GLY A 558 -44.21 -0.38 -11.92
C GLY A 558 -45.47 -1.14 -11.47
N VAL A 559 -45.33 -2.41 -11.08
CA VAL A 559 -46.44 -3.23 -10.54
C VAL A 559 -46.44 -3.26 -9.01
N ASP A 560 -45.28 -3.05 -8.38
CA ASP A 560 -45.09 -3.08 -6.93
C ASP A 560 -44.18 -1.92 -6.46
N THR A 561 -44.20 -1.60 -5.17
CA THR A 561 -43.32 -0.59 -4.54
C THR A 561 -41.97 -1.17 -4.07
N TYR A 562 -41.76 -2.49 -4.23
CA TYR A 562 -40.60 -3.24 -3.73
C TYR A 562 -39.82 -3.88 -4.87
N GLU A 563 -39.48 -3.06 -5.85
CA GLU A 563 -38.74 -3.46 -7.05
C GLU A 563 -37.23 -3.21 -6.80
N PRO A 564 -36.32 -3.99 -7.42
CA PRO A 564 -34.89 -3.69 -7.40
C PRO A 564 -34.61 -2.41 -8.21
N PRO A 565 -33.52 -1.66 -7.93
CA PRO A 565 -33.09 -0.57 -8.79
C PRO A 565 -32.88 -1.09 -10.21
N GLY A 566 -33.39 -0.41 -11.23
CA GLY A 566 -33.19 -0.90 -12.59
C GLY A 566 -33.71 0.06 -13.63
N THR A 567 -33.16 -0.06 -14.85
CA THR A 567 -33.57 0.75 -16.00
C THR A 567 -34.14 -0.12 -17.12
N GLY A 568 -35.07 -1.00 -16.74
CA GLY A 568 -35.72 -1.97 -17.61
C GLY A 568 -37.25 -1.90 -17.60
N SER A 569 -37.88 -2.85 -18.29
CA SER A 569 -39.30 -3.18 -18.18
C SER A 569 -39.55 -4.39 -17.28
N TYR A 570 -38.55 -5.24 -17.02
CA TYR A 570 -38.68 -6.49 -16.28
C TYR A 570 -37.50 -6.74 -15.33
N TYR A 571 -37.75 -7.48 -14.25
CA TYR A 571 -36.74 -7.98 -13.32
C TYR A 571 -37.04 -9.45 -12.94
N ALA A 572 -36.11 -10.13 -12.27
CA ALA A 572 -36.31 -11.48 -11.77
C ALA A 572 -36.78 -11.47 -10.31
N GLU A 573 -37.76 -12.30 -9.96
CA GLU A 573 -38.35 -12.33 -8.64
C GLU A 573 -38.65 -13.76 -8.16
N ALA A 574 -38.44 -13.99 -6.87
CA ALA A 574 -38.93 -15.16 -6.15
C ALA A 574 -39.88 -14.69 -5.03
N ASP A 575 -41.18 -14.69 -5.30
CA ASP A 575 -42.22 -14.23 -4.37
C ASP A 575 -42.95 -15.43 -3.74
N SER A 576 -42.83 -15.60 -2.42
CA SER A 576 -43.49 -16.72 -1.74
C SER A 576 -44.95 -16.45 -1.36
N ASP A 577 -45.35 -15.18 -1.30
CA ASP A 577 -46.71 -14.73 -1.02
C ASP A 577 -47.63 -14.91 -2.26
N GLU A 578 -47.16 -14.57 -3.46
CA GLU A 578 -47.91 -14.77 -4.71
C GLU A 578 -48.19 -16.26 -4.98
N HIS A 579 -47.22 -17.12 -4.65
CA HIS A 579 -47.36 -18.58 -4.79
C HIS A 579 -48.03 -19.25 -3.59
N ALA A 580 -48.43 -18.48 -2.57
CA ALA A 580 -49.18 -18.89 -1.39
C ALA A 580 -48.67 -20.19 -0.74
N SER A 581 -47.34 -20.33 -0.62
CA SER A 581 -46.70 -21.58 -0.22
C SER A 581 -46.21 -21.55 1.22
N TYR A 582 -46.47 -22.63 1.97
CA TYR A 582 -46.03 -22.79 3.36
C TYR A 582 -44.54 -23.17 3.51
N ILE A 583 -43.93 -23.58 2.41
CA ILE A 583 -42.51 -23.89 2.29
C ILE A 583 -42.15 -23.33 0.94
N PHE A 584 -41.22 -22.40 0.86
CA PHE A 584 -40.77 -21.82 -0.39
C PHE A 584 -39.25 -21.73 -0.32
N ASP A 585 -38.58 -22.42 -1.25
CA ASP A 585 -37.15 -22.67 -1.19
C ASP A 585 -36.67 -22.94 -2.62
N THR A 586 -36.00 -21.96 -3.20
CA THR A 586 -35.66 -21.93 -4.62
C THR A 586 -34.35 -21.21 -4.88
N GLY A 587 -33.57 -21.75 -5.81
CA GLY A 587 -32.34 -21.13 -6.32
C GLY A 587 -32.49 -20.75 -7.79
N LEU A 588 -31.96 -19.60 -8.17
CA LEU A 588 -31.76 -19.20 -9.56
C LEU A 588 -30.25 -19.22 -9.85
N PHE A 589 -29.83 -20.12 -10.73
CA PHE A 589 -28.43 -20.34 -11.06
C PHE A 589 -28.07 -19.68 -12.39
N THR A 590 -26.91 -19.02 -12.40
CA THR A 590 -26.26 -18.59 -13.64
C THR A 590 -25.83 -19.80 -14.49
N PRO A 591 -25.59 -19.62 -15.80
CA PRO A 591 -24.79 -20.56 -16.59
C PRO A 591 -23.39 -20.75 -15.97
N SER A 592 -22.75 -21.88 -16.26
CA SER A 592 -21.35 -22.11 -15.85
C SER A 592 -20.43 -21.02 -16.39
N ILE A 593 -19.62 -20.45 -15.52
CA ILE A 593 -18.61 -19.45 -15.83
C ILE A 593 -17.22 -20.12 -15.75
N ASP A 594 -16.39 -19.86 -16.76
CA ASP A 594 -14.98 -20.24 -16.74
C ASP A 594 -14.17 -19.14 -16.06
N CYS A 595 -13.81 -19.38 -14.80
CA CYS A 595 -13.02 -18.50 -13.97
C CYS A 595 -11.55 -18.95 -13.86
N SER A 596 -11.09 -19.91 -14.68
CA SER A 596 -9.76 -20.52 -14.54
C SER A 596 -8.58 -19.58 -14.76
N GLU A 597 -8.81 -18.45 -15.43
CA GLU A 597 -7.81 -17.40 -15.71
C GLU A 597 -8.14 -16.08 -14.98
N CYS A 598 -9.06 -16.11 -14.00
CA CYS A 598 -9.49 -14.91 -13.25
C CYS A 598 -8.72 -14.79 -11.94
N ALA A 599 -8.10 -13.64 -11.69
CA ALA A 599 -7.46 -13.34 -10.40
C ALA A 599 -8.47 -12.83 -9.35
N ASN A 600 -9.53 -12.17 -9.80
CA ASN A 600 -10.64 -11.73 -8.98
C ASN A 600 -11.89 -11.61 -9.88
N VAL A 601 -13.07 -11.88 -9.32
CA VAL A 601 -14.35 -11.78 -10.03
C VAL A 601 -15.28 -10.88 -9.24
N SER A 602 -15.91 -9.93 -9.92
CA SER A 602 -16.92 -9.04 -9.36
C SER A 602 -18.30 -9.44 -9.87
N LEU A 603 -19.24 -9.61 -8.97
CA LEU A 603 -20.66 -9.79 -9.26
C LEU A 603 -21.41 -8.52 -8.84
N ALA A 604 -21.82 -7.71 -9.80
CA ALA A 604 -22.73 -6.59 -9.59
C ALA A 604 -24.16 -6.99 -9.96
N PHE A 605 -25.14 -6.56 -9.17
CA PHE A 605 -26.56 -6.75 -9.46
C PHE A 605 -27.38 -5.81 -8.58
N ALA A 606 -28.51 -5.35 -9.10
CA ALA A 606 -29.51 -4.70 -8.32
C ALA A 606 -30.36 -5.73 -7.59
N ARG A 607 -30.80 -5.42 -6.37
CA ARG A 607 -31.64 -6.34 -5.59
C ARG A 607 -32.67 -5.65 -4.73
N ASN A 608 -33.70 -6.40 -4.35
CA ASN A 608 -34.63 -6.01 -3.31
C ASN A 608 -35.13 -7.26 -2.59
N PHE A 609 -34.62 -7.49 -1.38
CA PHE A 609 -35.08 -8.54 -0.50
C PHE A 609 -36.06 -8.00 0.54
N GLN A 610 -37.18 -8.69 0.73
CA GLN A 610 -38.12 -8.34 1.78
C GLN A 610 -38.58 -9.58 2.55
N ASP A 611 -38.63 -9.46 3.86
CA ASP A 611 -38.96 -10.47 4.85
C ASP A 611 -40.00 -9.95 5.86
N TYR A 612 -41.27 -10.01 5.44
CA TYR A 612 -42.40 -9.50 6.21
C TYR A 612 -42.57 -10.11 7.62
N ALA A 613 -42.08 -11.33 7.88
CA ALA A 613 -42.26 -12.01 9.17
C ALA A 613 -40.96 -12.35 9.92
N GLY A 614 -39.79 -12.02 9.37
CA GLY A 614 -38.49 -12.29 10.00
C GLY A 614 -38.03 -13.74 9.91
N TYR A 615 -38.55 -14.50 8.94
CA TYR A 615 -38.22 -15.93 8.71
C TYR A 615 -37.74 -16.19 7.27
N GLY A 616 -37.70 -15.17 6.43
CA GLY A 616 -37.14 -15.22 5.10
C GLY A 616 -35.62 -15.14 5.14
N TYR A 617 -34.98 -15.85 4.24
CA TYR A 617 -33.53 -15.85 4.09
C TYR A 617 -33.19 -15.83 2.60
N ALA A 618 -32.45 -14.80 2.18
CA ALA A 618 -31.88 -14.69 0.85
C ALA A 618 -30.36 -14.85 0.93
N GLU A 619 -29.78 -15.55 -0.03
CA GLU A 619 -28.35 -15.85 -0.08
C GLU A 619 -27.84 -15.80 -1.51
N VAL A 620 -26.60 -15.36 -1.68
CA VAL A 620 -25.85 -15.46 -2.92
C VAL A 620 -24.55 -16.21 -2.65
N SER A 621 -24.38 -17.33 -3.37
CA SER A 621 -23.27 -18.27 -3.14
C SER A 621 -22.65 -18.75 -4.44
N THR A 622 -21.37 -19.12 -4.38
CA THR A 622 -20.65 -19.75 -5.50
C THR A 622 -20.52 -21.25 -5.29
N TYR A 623 -20.53 -21.98 -6.40
CA TYR A 623 -20.31 -23.43 -6.43
C TYR A 623 -19.32 -23.82 -7.53
N SER A 624 -18.47 -24.82 -7.28
CA SER A 624 -17.52 -25.36 -8.26
C SER A 624 -17.36 -26.89 -8.12
N GLY A 625 -17.31 -27.66 -9.22
CA GLY A 625 -16.85 -29.07 -9.13
C GLY A 625 -17.55 -30.20 -9.90
N GLY A 626 -18.70 -30.02 -10.56
CA GLY A 626 -19.24 -31.04 -11.48
C GLY A 626 -20.72 -31.42 -11.30
N THR A 627 -21.17 -32.37 -12.12
CA THR A 627 -22.41 -32.32 -12.92
C THR A 627 -23.78 -32.48 -12.24
N ASP A 628 -23.86 -32.53 -10.91
CA ASP A 628 -25.11 -32.61 -10.17
C ASP A 628 -25.00 -31.71 -8.90
N TYR A 629 -25.75 -30.61 -8.89
CA TYR A 629 -25.94 -29.62 -7.80
C TYR A 629 -26.02 -30.19 -6.36
N PRO A 630 -25.95 -29.33 -5.32
CA PRO A 630 -24.76 -28.72 -4.71
C PRO A 630 -24.08 -29.72 -3.75
N ASP A 631 -22.89 -30.22 -4.10
CA ASP A 631 -22.10 -31.12 -3.23
C ASP A 631 -20.58 -30.83 -3.27
N ASP A 632 -20.13 -29.75 -3.91
CA ASP A 632 -18.71 -29.36 -3.98
C ASP A 632 -18.53 -27.83 -3.82
N PHE A 633 -17.55 -27.47 -2.99
CA PHE A 633 -17.12 -26.13 -2.54
C PHE A 633 -18.15 -24.99 -2.66
N GLU A 634 -18.75 -24.64 -1.52
CA GLU A 634 -19.68 -23.51 -1.36
C GLU A 634 -18.98 -22.36 -0.65
N GLU A 635 -19.00 -21.18 -1.25
CA GLU A 635 -18.59 -19.93 -0.60
C GLU A 635 -19.77 -18.96 -0.59
N ASN A 636 -20.21 -18.59 0.62
CA ASN A 636 -21.25 -17.60 0.83
C ASN A 636 -20.66 -16.20 0.56
N LEU A 637 -21.17 -15.53 -0.47
CA LEU A 637 -20.74 -14.17 -0.85
C LEU A 637 -21.57 -13.10 -0.14
N TRP A 638 -22.84 -13.41 0.06
CA TRP A 638 -23.79 -12.51 0.70
C TRP A 638 -24.98 -13.32 1.23
N ASN A 639 -25.55 -12.88 2.34
CA ASN A 639 -26.85 -13.34 2.78
C ASN A 639 -27.57 -12.24 3.56
N GLN A 640 -28.89 -12.37 3.69
CA GLN A 640 -29.71 -11.38 4.36
C GLN A 640 -30.98 -12.02 4.94
N THR A 641 -31.33 -11.59 6.16
CA THR A 641 -32.55 -11.99 6.89
C THR A 641 -33.41 -10.77 7.27
N VAL A 642 -33.13 -9.60 6.68
CA VAL A 642 -33.77 -8.32 7.01
C VAL A 642 -34.14 -7.56 5.75
N ASP A 643 -35.19 -6.75 5.79
CA ASP A 643 -35.67 -6.00 4.63
C ASP A 643 -34.62 -5.05 4.03
N ASP A 644 -34.53 -5.03 2.71
CA ASP A 644 -33.87 -3.95 1.96
C ASP A 644 -34.72 -2.66 2.00
N PRO A 645 -34.11 -1.48 1.82
CA PRO A 645 -34.83 -0.21 1.73
C PRO A 645 -35.80 -0.17 0.53
N LEU A 646 -36.81 0.70 0.64
CA LEU A 646 -37.75 0.99 -0.46
C LEU A 646 -36.99 1.49 -1.70
N GLY A 647 -37.13 0.76 -2.81
CA GLY A 647 -36.37 0.99 -4.05
C GLY A 647 -35.15 0.08 -4.24
N GLY A 648 -34.86 -0.80 -3.27
CA GLY A 648 -33.80 -1.80 -3.31
C GLY A 648 -32.37 -1.21 -3.29
N VAL A 649 -31.39 -2.06 -3.60
CA VAL A 649 -29.95 -1.78 -3.40
C VAL A 649 -29.14 -2.27 -4.60
N ASP A 650 -28.27 -1.42 -5.15
CA ASP A 650 -27.21 -1.85 -6.05
C ASP A 650 -26.10 -2.54 -5.25
N THR A 651 -25.84 -3.80 -5.58
CA THR A 651 -24.89 -4.65 -4.87
C THR A 651 -23.70 -4.93 -5.78
N THR A 652 -22.49 -4.92 -5.22
CA THR A 652 -21.31 -5.50 -5.87
C THR A 652 -20.57 -6.38 -4.87
N LEU A 653 -20.41 -7.66 -5.21
CA LEU A 653 -19.70 -8.67 -4.45
C LEU A 653 -18.41 -9.04 -5.17
N TYR A 654 -17.39 -9.47 -4.42
CA TYR A 654 -16.09 -9.90 -4.98
C TYR A 654 -15.74 -11.28 -4.45
N PHE A 655 -15.14 -12.12 -5.29
CA PHE A 655 -14.66 -13.44 -4.88
C PHE A 655 -13.42 -13.88 -5.67
N ASP A 656 -12.59 -14.70 -5.03
CA ASP A 656 -11.38 -15.28 -5.62
C ASP A 656 -11.60 -16.76 -5.95
N PRO A 657 -11.73 -17.12 -7.25
CA PRO A 657 -11.96 -18.49 -7.68
C PRO A 657 -10.69 -19.36 -7.67
N SER A 658 -9.51 -18.84 -7.33
CA SER A 658 -8.23 -19.57 -7.39
C SER A 658 -8.19 -20.83 -6.49
N GLY A 659 -8.97 -20.82 -5.40
CA GLY A 659 -9.11 -21.93 -4.46
C GLY A 659 -10.19 -22.95 -4.81
N TYR A 660 -10.97 -22.72 -5.88
CA TYR A 660 -12.17 -23.49 -6.18
C TYR A 660 -11.81 -24.89 -6.71
N ALA A 661 -12.67 -25.87 -6.45
CA ALA A 661 -12.41 -27.27 -6.81
C ALA A 661 -12.32 -27.48 -8.33
N ASP A 662 -13.11 -26.71 -9.08
CA ASP A 662 -13.05 -26.60 -10.54
C ASP A 662 -13.31 -25.15 -10.97
N PRO A 663 -12.27 -24.32 -11.13
CA PRO A 663 -12.45 -22.93 -11.51
C PRO A 663 -12.88 -22.76 -12.97
N THR A 664 -12.86 -23.82 -13.80
CA THR A 664 -13.39 -23.77 -15.17
C THR A 664 -14.92 -23.88 -15.23
N ASN A 665 -15.56 -24.18 -14.11
CA ASN A 665 -16.98 -24.49 -14.03
C ASN A 665 -17.58 -23.97 -12.73
N VAL A 666 -17.72 -22.64 -12.64
CA VAL A 666 -18.27 -21.92 -11.48
C VAL A 666 -19.71 -21.50 -11.75
N TYR A 667 -20.59 -21.69 -10.77
CA TYR A 667 -21.97 -21.21 -10.81
C TYR A 667 -22.22 -20.24 -9.68
N ILE A 668 -23.08 -19.25 -9.92
CA ILE A 668 -23.58 -18.34 -8.89
C ILE A 668 -25.06 -18.69 -8.67
N GLU A 669 -25.43 -18.87 -7.42
CA GLU A 669 -26.80 -19.09 -6.99
C GLU A 669 -27.35 -17.84 -6.33
N PHE A 670 -28.54 -17.41 -6.75
CA PHE A 670 -29.40 -16.51 -5.98
C PHE A 670 -30.47 -17.37 -5.31
N HIS A 671 -30.30 -17.61 -4.01
CA HIS A 671 -31.14 -18.49 -3.20
C HIS A 671 -32.14 -17.68 -2.37
N TYR A 672 -33.38 -18.13 -2.32
CA TYR A 672 -34.40 -17.63 -1.41
C TYR A 672 -35.15 -18.78 -0.75
N THR A 673 -35.25 -18.74 0.57
CA THR A 673 -36.01 -19.70 1.36
C THR A 673 -36.79 -19.03 2.48
N THR A 674 -37.91 -19.64 2.86
CA THR A 674 -38.77 -19.21 3.97
C THR A 674 -38.60 -20.04 5.23
N GLU A 675 -37.59 -20.95 5.24
CA GLU A 675 -37.31 -21.92 6.31
C GLU A 675 -38.53 -22.76 6.78
N GLY A 676 -39.59 -22.81 5.99
CA GLY A 676 -40.82 -23.54 6.29
C GLY A 676 -41.93 -22.74 7.00
N ASP A 677 -41.85 -21.41 6.98
CA ASP A 677 -42.87 -20.50 7.53
C ASP A 677 -43.85 -19.95 6.48
N VAL A 678 -44.96 -19.38 7.00
CA VAL A 678 -46.24 -19.17 6.29
C VAL A 678 -46.50 -17.73 5.81
N TYR A 679 -45.59 -16.78 6.06
CA TYR A 679 -45.75 -15.35 5.74
C TYR A 679 -44.39 -14.71 5.41
N CYS A 680 -43.81 -15.04 4.28
CA CYS A 680 -42.56 -14.46 3.82
C CYS A 680 -42.78 -13.89 2.42
N TRP A 681 -42.05 -12.84 2.09
CA TRP A 681 -42.45 -11.95 1.01
C TRP A 681 -41.70 -12.31 -0.27
N LYS A 682 -40.59 -11.66 -0.58
CA LYS A 682 -39.94 -11.86 -1.88
C LYS A 682 -38.45 -11.53 -1.90
N PHE A 683 -37.74 -12.11 -2.86
CA PHE A 683 -36.39 -11.71 -3.24
C PHE A 683 -36.37 -11.39 -4.73
N ALA A 684 -36.04 -10.14 -5.08
CA ALA A 684 -35.94 -9.68 -6.45
C ALA A 684 -34.51 -9.26 -6.81
N ILE A 685 -34.10 -9.50 -8.06
CA ILE A 685 -32.81 -9.10 -8.62
C ILE A 685 -32.96 -8.54 -10.04
N ASP A 686 -32.10 -7.60 -10.41
CA ASP A 686 -32.00 -7.05 -11.76
C ASP A 686 -30.56 -6.64 -12.12
N ASP A 687 -30.31 -6.29 -13.38
CA ASP A 687 -29.06 -5.70 -13.88
C ASP A 687 -27.80 -6.49 -13.43
N VAL A 688 -27.84 -7.82 -13.56
CA VAL A 688 -26.74 -8.71 -13.17
C VAL A 688 -25.58 -8.55 -14.13
N VAL A 689 -24.43 -8.11 -13.63
CA VAL A 689 -23.16 -7.98 -14.35
C VAL A 689 -22.09 -8.77 -13.60
N LEU A 690 -21.53 -9.77 -14.27
CA LEU A 690 -20.35 -10.47 -13.79
C LEU A 690 -19.14 -10.00 -14.58
N SER A 691 -18.11 -9.50 -13.90
CA SER A 691 -16.87 -9.05 -14.52
C SER A 691 -15.69 -9.81 -13.91
N LYS A 692 -14.73 -10.18 -14.74
CA LYS A 692 -13.43 -10.71 -14.30
C LYS A 692 -12.39 -9.62 -14.39
N MET A 693 -11.45 -9.65 -13.48
CA MET A 693 -10.14 -9.13 -13.76
C MET A 693 -9.36 -10.26 -14.41
N GLU A 694 -8.99 -10.10 -15.69
CA GLU A 694 -8.00 -11.01 -16.28
C GLU A 694 -6.75 -10.94 -15.40
N ALA A 695 -6.15 -12.10 -15.10
CA ALA A 695 -4.88 -12.11 -14.40
C ALA A 695 -3.94 -11.10 -15.09
N ALA A 696 -3.53 -10.06 -14.34
CA ALA A 696 -2.50 -9.15 -14.82
C ALA A 696 -1.35 -10.02 -15.32
N GLU A 697 -0.89 -9.79 -16.55
CA GLU A 697 0.07 -10.63 -17.28
C GLU A 697 1.08 -11.33 -16.35
N ASP A 698 0.71 -12.52 -15.87
CA ASP A 698 1.49 -13.31 -14.92
C ASP A 698 2.73 -13.79 -15.67
N CYS A 699 3.90 -13.45 -15.13
CA CYS A 699 5.16 -13.90 -15.69
C CYS A 699 5.24 -15.41 -15.55
N LEU A 700 4.94 -16.17 -16.61
CA LEU A 700 5.04 -17.66 -16.59
C LEU A 700 6.40 -18.23 -16.11
N TRP A 701 7.45 -17.40 -16.05
CA TRP A 701 8.79 -17.76 -15.57
C TRP A 701 9.12 -17.26 -14.15
N LEU A 702 8.24 -16.50 -13.48
CA LEU A 702 8.41 -15.91 -12.16
C LEU A 702 7.14 -16.20 -11.33
N ASP A 703 7.27 -16.64 -10.09
CA ASP A 703 6.11 -16.99 -9.24
C ASP A 703 6.41 -16.62 -7.78
N GLU A 704 5.47 -15.96 -7.09
CA GLU A 704 5.61 -15.55 -5.70
C GLU A 704 4.68 -16.33 -4.75
N ASN A 705 5.21 -16.80 -3.62
CA ASN A 705 4.41 -17.49 -2.62
C ASN A 705 4.88 -17.19 -1.19
N PRO A 706 4.00 -16.70 -0.30
CA PRO A 706 2.59 -16.34 -0.53
C PRO A 706 2.43 -15.03 -1.34
N THR A 707 1.29 -14.87 -2.03
CA THR A 707 0.96 -13.65 -2.80
C THR A 707 0.28 -12.57 -1.97
N SER A 708 -0.05 -12.83 -0.70
CA SER A 708 -0.57 -11.82 0.22
C SER A 708 -0.27 -12.21 1.66
N GLY A 709 -0.34 -11.23 2.56
CA GLY A 709 -0.11 -11.48 3.98
C GLY A 709 -0.26 -10.24 4.86
N MET A 710 -0.13 -10.47 6.16
CA MET A 710 -0.17 -9.45 7.20
C MET A 710 1.12 -9.52 8.03
N VAL A 711 1.79 -8.39 8.23
CA VAL A 711 3.04 -8.27 9.00
C VAL A 711 2.85 -7.33 10.17
N GLU A 712 2.93 -7.87 11.38
CA GLU A 712 2.83 -7.10 12.61
C GLU A 712 4.02 -6.14 12.82
N PRO A 713 3.85 -5.08 13.62
CA PRO A 713 4.92 -4.13 13.97
C PRO A 713 6.21 -4.82 14.43
N GLY A 714 7.34 -4.43 13.84
CA GLY A 714 8.67 -4.99 14.12
C GLY A 714 8.91 -6.42 13.61
N SER A 715 7.96 -7.00 12.86
CA SER A 715 8.06 -8.33 12.28
C SER A 715 8.40 -8.30 10.79
N SER A 716 8.59 -9.47 10.19
CA SER A 716 8.81 -9.62 8.76
C SER A 716 8.25 -10.93 8.25
N ASP A 717 7.83 -10.95 7.00
CA ASP A 717 7.40 -12.13 6.26
C ASP A 717 8.39 -12.45 5.13
N ASN A 718 8.53 -13.72 4.78
CA ASN A 718 9.44 -14.18 3.73
C ASN A 718 8.65 -14.82 2.59
N ILE A 719 8.74 -14.20 1.44
CA ILE A 719 8.14 -14.64 0.18
C ILE A 719 9.18 -15.45 -0.59
N THR A 720 8.76 -16.62 -1.06
CA THR A 720 9.56 -17.43 -1.98
C THR A 720 9.28 -16.93 -3.38
N VAL A 721 10.32 -16.48 -4.09
CA VAL A 721 10.24 -16.03 -5.48
C VAL A 721 10.88 -17.10 -6.36
N THR A 722 10.07 -17.85 -7.10
CA THR A 722 10.50 -18.98 -7.93
C THR A 722 10.75 -18.51 -9.36
N ILE A 723 11.98 -18.71 -9.86
CA ILE A 723 12.36 -18.34 -11.23
C ILE A 723 12.58 -19.61 -12.06
N ASN A 724 11.82 -19.78 -13.14
CA ASN A 724 11.82 -20.97 -14.00
C ASN A 724 12.23 -20.64 -15.45
N THR A 725 13.43 -21.08 -15.86
CA THR A 725 13.94 -20.86 -17.22
C THR A 725 13.56 -21.94 -18.23
N THR A 726 12.58 -22.80 -17.92
CA THR A 726 12.13 -23.85 -18.83
C THR A 726 11.49 -23.25 -20.07
N GLY A 727 12.04 -23.57 -21.24
CA GLY A 727 11.55 -23.02 -22.51
C GLY A 727 12.02 -21.59 -22.84
N LEU A 728 12.75 -20.93 -21.94
CA LEU A 728 13.27 -19.59 -22.15
C LEU A 728 14.61 -19.59 -22.92
N GLY A 729 14.84 -18.55 -23.74
CA GLY A 729 16.00 -18.48 -24.65
C GLY A 729 16.78 -17.16 -24.69
N SER A 730 16.28 -16.10 -24.07
CA SER A 730 16.87 -14.75 -24.03
C SER A 730 16.90 -14.18 -22.62
N ASN A 731 17.29 -12.91 -22.45
CA ASN A 731 17.13 -12.23 -21.17
C ASN A 731 15.69 -11.74 -21.04
N TYR A 732 15.18 -11.74 -19.81
CA TYR A 732 13.85 -11.29 -19.45
C TYR A 732 13.93 -10.27 -18.32
N THR A 733 12.97 -9.35 -18.27
CA THR A 733 12.78 -8.45 -17.14
C THR A 733 11.33 -8.51 -16.72
N ALA A 734 11.08 -8.38 -15.42
CA ALA A 734 9.76 -8.30 -14.82
C ALA A 734 9.79 -7.30 -13.65
N GLU A 735 8.62 -6.97 -13.13
CA GLU A 735 8.46 -6.17 -11.91
C GLU A 735 7.54 -6.91 -10.97
N ILE A 736 7.98 -7.15 -9.74
CA ILE A 736 7.11 -7.58 -8.64
C ILE A 736 6.52 -6.33 -8.02
N VAL A 737 5.20 -6.21 -8.02
CA VAL A 737 4.42 -5.07 -7.50
C VAL A 737 3.78 -5.49 -6.19
N ILE A 738 4.18 -4.82 -5.11
CA ILE A 738 3.68 -5.05 -3.75
C ILE A 738 2.73 -3.91 -3.39
N ALA A 739 1.44 -4.15 -3.55
CA ALA A 739 0.40 -3.25 -3.06
C ALA A 739 0.26 -3.42 -1.55
N ASN A 740 0.20 -2.32 -0.79
CA ASN A 740 0.21 -2.38 0.67
C ASN A 740 -0.52 -1.19 1.31
N ASN A 741 -0.79 -1.28 2.61
CA ASN A 741 -1.50 -0.24 3.38
C ASN A 741 -0.58 0.78 4.07
N ASP A 742 0.70 0.89 3.71
CA ASP A 742 1.58 2.00 4.10
C ASP A 742 1.13 3.29 3.36
N PRO A 743 0.69 4.34 4.07
CA PRO A 743 0.25 5.58 3.44
C PRO A 743 1.39 6.36 2.76
N ASP A 744 2.64 6.09 3.11
CA ASP A 744 3.81 6.77 2.54
C ASP A 744 4.39 6.04 1.31
N GLU A 745 4.18 4.72 1.18
CA GLU A 745 4.88 3.87 0.20
C GLU A 745 3.96 2.80 -0.46
N ASN A 746 3.02 3.22 -1.32
CA ASN A 746 2.15 2.32 -2.08
C ASN A 746 1.97 2.74 -3.56
N PRO A 747 2.16 1.85 -4.56
CA PRO A 747 2.72 0.49 -4.48
C PRO A 747 4.26 0.46 -4.48
N THR A 748 4.86 -0.53 -3.81
CA THR A 748 6.31 -0.78 -3.83
C THR A 748 6.68 -1.70 -5.01
N ILE A 749 7.68 -1.32 -5.82
CA ILE A 749 8.08 -2.08 -7.01
C ILE A 749 9.47 -2.69 -6.81
N VAL A 750 9.60 -3.99 -7.06
CA VAL A 750 10.87 -4.75 -7.03
C VAL A 750 11.19 -5.24 -8.44
N PRO A 751 12.13 -4.60 -9.14
CA PRO A 751 12.52 -5.03 -10.49
C PRO A 751 13.23 -6.38 -10.47
N VAL A 752 12.92 -7.24 -11.43
CA VAL A 752 13.56 -8.54 -11.67
C VAL A 752 14.23 -8.53 -13.04
N THR A 753 15.52 -8.84 -13.09
CA THR A 753 16.26 -9.06 -14.33
C THR A 753 16.77 -10.49 -14.38
N LEU A 754 16.27 -11.27 -15.33
CA LEU A 754 16.68 -12.64 -15.59
C LEU A 754 17.59 -12.69 -16.82
N HIS A 755 18.77 -13.23 -16.63
CA HIS A 755 19.68 -13.61 -17.69
C HIS A 755 19.63 -15.14 -17.88
N VAL A 756 19.08 -15.62 -18.99
CA VAL A 756 19.03 -17.05 -19.31
C VAL A 756 20.38 -17.52 -19.88
N THR A 757 21.41 -17.33 -19.07
CA THR A 757 22.78 -17.76 -19.29
C THR A 757 23.47 -17.91 -17.94
N THR A 758 24.57 -18.65 -17.91
CA THR A 758 25.45 -18.73 -16.74
C THR A 758 26.13 -17.39 -16.44
N MET A 759 26.26 -17.02 -15.16
CA MET A 759 26.83 -15.74 -14.70
C MET A 759 28.23 -15.44 -15.31
N PRO A 760 28.45 -14.23 -15.87
CA PRO A 760 29.74 -13.85 -16.42
C PRO A 760 30.78 -13.59 -15.30
N CYS A 761 32.04 -13.88 -15.61
CA CYS A 761 33.20 -13.71 -14.75
C CYS A 761 34.46 -13.43 -15.57
N ASN A 762 35.47 -12.83 -14.97
CA ASN A 762 36.70 -12.44 -15.66
C ASN A 762 37.85 -13.40 -15.34
N LEU A 763 38.51 -13.89 -16.38
CA LEU A 763 39.80 -14.57 -16.29
C LEU A 763 40.88 -13.63 -16.79
N THR A 764 41.71 -13.12 -15.88
CA THR A 764 42.87 -12.28 -16.21
C THR A 764 44.12 -13.13 -16.22
N ILE A 765 44.84 -13.12 -17.35
CA ILE A 765 46.00 -13.96 -17.60
C ILE A 765 47.20 -13.08 -17.91
N SER A 766 48.31 -13.37 -17.23
CA SER A 766 49.60 -12.70 -17.42
C SER A 766 50.75 -13.72 -17.43
N SER A 767 51.94 -13.27 -17.80
CA SER A 767 53.17 -14.05 -17.66
C SER A 767 54.29 -13.22 -17.03
N THR A 768 55.26 -13.90 -16.41
CA THR A 768 56.55 -13.28 -16.06
C THR A 768 57.47 -13.26 -17.29
N ALA A 769 58.53 -12.45 -17.24
CA ALA A 769 59.52 -12.42 -18.33
C ALA A 769 60.08 -13.81 -18.66
N GLY A 770 60.18 -14.14 -19.96
CA GLY A 770 60.72 -15.42 -20.43
C GLY A 770 59.72 -16.39 -21.06
N GLY A 771 58.50 -15.95 -21.35
CA GLY A 771 57.51 -16.73 -22.06
C GLY A 771 56.20 -15.96 -22.15
N ASN A 772 55.18 -16.62 -22.67
CA ASN A 772 53.83 -16.07 -22.74
C ASN A 772 52.75 -17.15 -22.60
N VAL A 773 51.51 -16.73 -22.42
CA VAL A 773 50.34 -17.60 -22.54
C VAL A 773 49.77 -17.54 -23.95
N THR A 774 49.66 -18.69 -24.61
CA THR A 774 49.24 -18.82 -26.02
C THR A 774 47.79 -19.25 -26.19
N THR A 775 47.17 -19.82 -25.16
CA THR A 775 45.74 -20.17 -25.16
C THR A 775 45.17 -19.92 -23.75
N PRO A 776 44.08 -19.15 -23.62
CA PRO A 776 43.42 -18.35 -24.65
C PRO A 776 44.24 -17.12 -25.12
N GLY A 777 45.35 -16.81 -24.46
CA GLY A 777 46.18 -15.62 -24.67
C GLY A 777 46.40 -14.87 -23.35
N GLU A 778 47.04 -13.71 -23.40
CA GLU A 778 47.20 -12.80 -22.26
C GLU A 778 46.19 -11.65 -22.33
N GLY A 779 45.77 -11.15 -21.16
CA GLY A 779 44.73 -10.15 -21.02
C GLY A 779 43.56 -10.63 -20.17
N THR A 780 42.49 -9.85 -20.15
CA THR A 780 41.26 -10.17 -19.42
C THR A 780 40.21 -10.69 -20.39
N PHE A 781 39.68 -11.87 -20.08
CA PHE A 781 38.66 -12.54 -20.88
C PHE A 781 37.40 -12.73 -20.06
N THR A 782 36.27 -12.28 -20.56
CA THR A 782 34.96 -12.63 -20.00
C THR A 782 34.65 -14.09 -20.32
N ARG A 783 34.29 -14.84 -19.30
CA ARG A 783 33.95 -16.26 -19.27
C ARG A 783 32.69 -16.43 -18.44
N ASN A 784 32.10 -17.61 -18.45
CA ASN A 784 30.98 -17.87 -17.55
C ASN A 784 31.40 -18.80 -16.42
N VAL A 785 30.73 -18.67 -15.27
CA VAL A 785 30.87 -19.63 -14.17
C VAL A 785 30.56 -21.04 -14.68
N SER A 786 31.29 -22.04 -14.17
CA SER A 786 31.35 -23.44 -14.62
C SER A 786 31.99 -23.69 -16.00
N GLN A 787 32.39 -22.65 -16.73
CA GLN A 787 33.13 -22.84 -17.98
C GLN A 787 34.54 -23.39 -17.71
N VAL A 788 34.92 -24.45 -18.45
CA VAL A 788 36.29 -24.99 -18.44
C VAL A 788 37.10 -24.29 -19.52
N VAL A 789 38.20 -23.65 -19.14
CA VAL A 789 39.08 -22.91 -20.06
C VAL A 789 40.44 -23.59 -20.14
N ALA A 790 40.89 -23.91 -21.34
CA ALA A 790 42.22 -24.47 -21.59
C ALA A 790 43.29 -23.38 -21.46
N LEU A 791 44.38 -23.70 -20.76
CA LEU A 791 45.54 -22.84 -20.50
C LEU A 791 46.80 -23.46 -21.10
N VAL A 792 47.48 -22.71 -21.97
CA VAL A 792 48.73 -23.15 -22.61
C VAL A 792 49.82 -22.09 -22.49
N ALA A 793 50.88 -22.39 -21.74
CA ALA A 793 52.05 -21.54 -21.57
C ALA A 793 53.21 -21.99 -22.48
N ALA A 794 53.85 -21.04 -23.17
CA ALA A 794 55.01 -21.28 -24.02
C ALA A 794 56.21 -20.48 -23.52
N ALA A 795 57.34 -21.16 -23.29
CA ALA A 795 58.57 -20.50 -22.85
C ALA A 795 59.37 -19.95 -24.04
N ASP A 796 59.99 -18.79 -23.84
CA ASP A 796 60.95 -18.22 -24.78
C ASP A 796 62.25 -19.02 -24.81
N THR A 797 63.09 -18.73 -25.80
CA THR A 797 64.42 -19.36 -25.90
C THR A 797 65.24 -19.10 -24.63
N ASN A 798 65.80 -20.15 -24.03
CA ASN A 798 66.55 -20.15 -22.76
C ASN A 798 65.71 -19.94 -21.49
N TYR A 799 64.39 -20.11 -21.55
CA TYR A 799 63.52 -20.11 -20.38
C TYR A 799 62.76 -21.44 -20.27
N SER A 800 62.34 -21.79 -19.06
CA SER A 800 61.47 -22.92 -18.76
C SER A 800 60.28 -22.47 -17.93
N PHE A 801 59.11 -23.01 -18.25
CA PHE A 801 57.91 -22.83 -17.42
C PHE A 801 58.14 -23.43 -16.03
N VAL A 802 57.73 -22.70 -15.00
CA VAL A 802 57.87 -23.09 -13.60
C VAL A 802 56.53 -23.62 -13.08
N ASN A 803 55.51 -22.77 -13.05
CA ASN A 803 54.16 -23.08 -12.59
C ASN A 803 53.18 -21.93 -12.90
N TRP A 804 51.89 -22.21 -12.77
CA TRP A 804 50.83 -21.21 -12.63
C TRP A 804 50.77 -20.71 -11.18
N SER A 805 50.56 -19.41 -10.99
CA SER A 805 50.33 -18.78 -9.68
C SER A 805 49.18 -17.76 -9.73
N GLY A 806 48.78 -17.24 -8.56
CA GLY A 806 47.59 -16.40 -8.41
C GLY A 806 46.41 -17.23 -7.92
N ASP A 807 45.24 -17.04 -8.53
CA ASP A 807 44.01 -17.79 -8.21
C ASP A 807 44.05 -19.17 -8.86
N VAL A 808 44.79 -20.12 -8.30
CA VAL A 808 45.02 -21.43 -8.95
C VAL A 808 44.17 -22.57 -8.37
N GLY A 809 43.19 -22.25 -7.52
CA GLY A 809 42.42 -23.24 -6.74
C GLY A 809 41.63 -24.26 -7.56
N THR A 810 41.25 -23.91 -8.79
CA THR A 810 40.48 -24.76 -9.72
C THR A 810 41.27 -25.15 -10.98
N ILE A 811 42.59 -24.94 -10.98
CA ILE A 811 43.47 -25.40 -12.06
C ILE A 811 43.80 -26.87 -11.86
N ASP A 812 43.56 -27.70 -12.89
CA ASP A 812 43.77 -29.16 -12.84
C ASP A 812 45.20 -29.54 -12.43
N ASN A 813 46.21 -28.89 -13.03
CA ASN A 813 47.62 -29.08 -12.69
C ASN A 813 48.43 -27.79 -12.86
N VAL A 814 48.73 -27.13 -11.73
CA VAL A 814 49.48 -25.87 -11.69
C VAL A 814 50.92 -25.98 -12.21
N ASN A 815 51.50 -27.17 -12.28
CA ASN A 815 52.89 -27.37 -12.74
C ASN A 815 52.97 -27.82 -14.21
N SER A 816 51.84 -27.87 -14.93
CA SER A 816 51.79 -28.25 -16.34
C SER A 816 51.72 -27.02 -17.25
N THR A 817 52.50 -27.03 -18.34
CA THR A 817 52.40 -26.02 -19.42
C THR A 817 51.09 -26.10 -20.18
N THR A 818 50.35 -27.20 -20.06
CA THR A 818 49.01 -27.40 -20.64
C THR A 818 48.09 -27.96 -19.56
N THR A 819 47.10 -27.17 -19.15
CA THR A 819 46.14 -27.49 -18.08
C THR A 819 44.80 -26.84 -18.38
N ASN A 820 43.75 -27.14 -17.60
CA ASN A 820 42.52 -26.36 -17.62
C ASN A 820 42.32 -25.63 -16.29
N ILE A 821 41.46 -24.61 -16.33
CA ILE A 821 40.87 -23.95 -15.17
C ILE A 821 39.35 -24.04 -15.27
N THR A 822 38.70 -24.42 -14.17
CA THR A 822 37.22 -24.37 -14.06
C THR A 822 36.81 -23.06 -13.42
N MET A 823 36.09 -22.22 -14.16
CA MET A 823 35.66 -20.91 -13.68
C MET A 823 34.61 -21.06 -12.59
N SER A 824 34.82 -20.41 -11.44
CA SER A 824 33.84 -20.35 -10.34
C SER A 824 33.61 -18.92 -9.83
N GLY A 825 34.12 -17.92 -10.55
CA GLY A 825 34.23 -16.52 -10.13
C GLY A 825 35.30 -15.79 -10.93
N ASN A 826 35.77 -14.64 -10.45
CA ASN A 826 36.87 -13.92 -11.09
C ASN A 826 38.21 -14.56 -10.73
N TYR A 827 39.09 -14.71 -11.71
CA TYR A 827 40.41 -15.34 -11.57
C TYR A 827 41.49 -14.44 -12.12
N SER A 828 42.58 -14.27 -11.38
CA SER A 828 43.82 -13.64 -11.83
C SER A 828 44.97 -14.64 -11.72
N ILE A 829 45.49 -15.07 -12.87
CA ILE A 829 46.52 -16.09 -12.95
C ILE A 829 47.74 -15.60 -13.72
N THR A 830 48.90 -16.12 -13.33
CA THR A 830 50.19 -15.79 -13.94
C THR A 830 50.95 -17.08 -14.29
N ALA A 831 51.41 -17.19 -15.54
CA ALA A 831 52.38 -18.19 -15.96
C ALA A 831 53.80 -17.73 -15.57
N ASN A 832 54.47 -18.48 -14.70
CA ASN A 832 55.82 -18.15 -14.27
C ASN A 832 56.86 -18.87 -15.12
N PHE A 833 57.87 -18.10 -15.55
CA PHE A 833 59.02 -18.56 -16.31
C PHE A 833 60.30 -18.17 -15.60
N ALA A 834 61.28 -19.07 -15.64
CA ALA A 834 62.64 -18.82 -15.16
C ALA A 834 63.62 -19.16 -16.26
N VAL A 835 64.82 -18.55 -16.23
CA VAL A 835 65.89 -18.92 -17.15
C VAL A 835 66.13 -20.42 -17.03
N ALA A 836 65.98 -21.14 -18.12
CA ALA A 836 66.26 -22.56 -18.19
C ALA A 836 67.71 -22.75 -17.76
N ALA A 837 67.95 -23.57 -16.75
CA ALA A 837 69.30 -23.89 -16.31
C ALA A 837 70.06 -24.50 -17.49
N ILE A 838 70.91 -23.70 -18.15
CA ILE A 838 71.81 -24.21 -19.17
C ILE A 838 72.91 -24.95 -18.42
N ASN A 839 72.73 -26.26 -18.30
CA ASN A 839 73.67 -27.12 -17.61
C ASN A 839 75.03 -27.17 -18.33
N ALA A 840 76.09 -27.31 -17.57
CA ALA A 840 77.44 -27.59 -18.06
C ALA A 840 77.63 -29.11 -18.24
N THR A 841 78.57 -29.47 -19.10
CA THR A 841 79.06 -30.86 -19.23
C THR A 841 80.53 -30.92 -18.83
N LEU A 842 80.90 -31.88 -18.00
CA LEU A 842 82.29 -32.21 -17.65
C LEU A 842 82.73 -33.42 -18.47
N GLU A 843 83.86 -33.31 -19.15
CA GLU A 843 84.55 -34.44 -19.79
C GLU A 843 85.88 -34.67 -19.07
N GLY A 844 86.02 -35.79 -18.36
CA GLY A 844 87.23 -36.13 -17.62
C GLY A 844 88.10 -37.11 -18.40
N HIS A 845 89.38 -36.75 -18.56
CA HIS A 845 90.40 -37.59 -19.21
C HIS A 845 91.30 -38.19 -18.14
N VAL A 846 91.50 -39.50 -18.21
CA VAL A 846 92.25 -40.29 -17.23
C VAL A 846 93.19 -41.24 -17.95
N ASN A 847 94.44 -41.28 -17.53
CA ASN A 847 95.42 -42.27 -17.96
C ASN A 847 95.64 -43.30 -16.85
N PHE A 848 95.91 -44.55 -17.21
CA PHE A 848 96.14 -45.62 -16.24
C PHE A 848 97.58 -46.12 -16.30
N SER A 849 98.23 -46.23 -15.15
CA SER A 849 99.56 -46.83 -15.04
C SER A 849 99.50 -48.36 -15.16
N GLY A 850 100.51 -48.98 -15.76
CA GLY A 850 100.61 -50.45 -15.85
C GLY A 850 99.63 -51.11 -16.82
N ARG A 851 98.69 -50.36 -17.40
CA ARG A 851 97.77 -50.80 -18.46
C ARG A 851 98.41 -50.47 -19.82
N GLY A 852 98.26 -51.35 -20.82
CA GLY A 852 98.79 -51.12 -22.17
C GLY A 852 98.26 -49.82 -22.81
N THR A 853 98.77 -49.45 -23.99
CA THR A 853 98.36 -48.21 -24.67
C THR A 853 96.87 -48.20 -25.04
N ALA A 854 96.15 -47.13 -24.72
CA ALA A 854 94.80 -46.87 -25.22
C ALA A 854 94.77 -46.80 -26.76
N PRO A 855 93.65 -47.18 -27.41
CA PRO A 855 92.42 -47.70 -26.82
C PRO A 855 92.52 -49.17 -26.39
N ASN A 856 91.99 -49.51 -25.21
CA ASN A 856 91.98 -50.86 -24.65
C ASN A 856 90.71 -51.06 -23.79
N SER A 857 90.10 -52.25 -23.82
CA SER A 857 88.92 -52.57 -22.99
C SER A 857 89.19 -52.44 -21.50
N THR A 858 90.44 -52.61 -21.04
CA THR A 858 90.82 -52.41 -19.63
C THR A 858 90.88 -50.95 -19.20
N TRP A 859 90.61 -50.00 -20.09
CA TRP A 859 90.54 -48.57 -19.78
C TRP A 859 89.12 -48.09 -19.49
N ALA A 860 88.12 -48.98 -19.59
CA ALA A 860 86.75 -48.67 -19.23
C ALA A 860 86.51 -48.92 -17.73
N GLU A 861 86.76 -47.91 -16.90
CA GLU A 861 86.80 -48.02 -15.45
C GLU A 861 85.77 -47.09 -14.79
N PRO A 862 85.04 -47.56 -13.76
CA PRO A 862 84.17 -46.70 -12.98
C PRO A 862 84.97 -45.80 -12.03
N PHE A 863 84.57 -44.54 -11.95
CA PHE A 863 85.03 -43.56 -10.98
C PHE A 863 83.83 -42.97 -10.24
N ASN A 864 84.01 -42.71 -8.96
CA ASN A 864 83.20 -41.74 -8.24
C ASN A 864 83.78 -40.35 -8.51
N VAL A 865 82.94 -39.43 -8.97
CA VAL A 865 83.30 -38.04 -9.29
C VAL A 865 82.60 -37.14 -8.29
N THR A 866 83.35 -36.23 -7.67
CA THR A 866 82.84 -35.31 -6.65
C THR A 866 83.26 -33.89 -6.98
N LEU A 867 82.29 -32.96 -7.00
CA LEU A 867 82.51 -31.52 -7.12
C LEU A 867 82.42 -30.91 -5.72
N PHE A 868 83.47 -30.21 -5.33
CA PHE A 868 83.54 -29.44 -4.10
C PHE A 868 83.45 -27.95 -4.40
N GLU A 869 83.04 -27.18 -3.39
CA GLU A 869 83.22 -25.73 -3.42
C GLU A 869 84.71 -25.40 -3.62
N ALA A 870 85.01 -24.50 -4.56
CA ALA A 870 86.39 -24.15 -4.88
C ALA A 870 87.17 -23.65 -3.65
N GLY A 871 88.27 -24.32 -3.31
CA GLY A 871 89.08 -24.05 -2.13
C GLY A 871 88.56 -24.66 -0.82
N ASN A 872 87.45 -25.41 -0.84
CA ASN A 872 86.82 -26.00 0.35
C ASN A 872 86.40 -27.46 0.12
N LEU A 873 87.34 -28.39 0.28
CA LEU A 873 87.13 -29.84 0.09
C LEU A 873 86.22 -30.51 1.13
N SER A 874 85.79 -29.79 2.17
CA SER A 874 84.79 -30.30 3.13
C SER A 874 83.34 -30.05 2.68
N HIS A 875 83.14 -29.20 1.68
CA HIS A 875 81.81 -28.85 1.17
C HIS A 875 81.58 -29.46 -0.21
N VAL A 876 80.84 -30.57 -0.24
CA VAL A 876 80.44 -31.27 -1.47
C VAL A 876 79.24 -30.56 -2.10
N ILE A 877 79.38 -30.14 -3.35
CA ILE A 877 78.30 -29.55 -4.16
C ILE A 877 77.55 -30.63 -4.93
N TRP A 878 78.26 -31.62 -5.47
CA TRP A 878 77.67 -32.69 -6.26
C TRP A 878 78.55 -33.94 -6.21
N THR A 879 77.94 -35.13 -6.29
CA THR A 879 78.64 -36.41 -6.41
C THR A 879 77.89 -37.32 -7.39
N GLY A 880 78.62 -38.13 -8.14
CA GLY A 880 78.04 -39.10 -9.06
C GLY A 880 79.08 -40.01 -9.68
N ASN A 881 78.63 -41.14 -10.22
CA ASN A 881 79.51 -42.12 -10.82
C ASN A 881 79.64 -41.89 -12.33
N ALA A 882 80.84 -42.10 -12.86
CA ALA A 882 81.10 -42.06 -14.30
C ALA A 882 82.06 -43.19 -14.68
N THR A 883 81.86 -43.79 -15.85
CA THR A 883 82.76 -44.83 -16.37
C THR A 883 83.53 -44.28 -17.55
N THR A 884 84.85 -44.41 -17.53
CA THR A 884 85.66 -44.07 -18.70
C THR A 884 85.32 -45.00 -19.86
N ASN A 885 85.48 -44.52 -21.08
CA ASN A 885 85.46 -45.36 -22.28
C ASN A 885 86.83 -46.03 -22.49
N ASN A 886 86.97 -46.82 -23.56
CA ASN A 886 88.22 -47.53 -23.87
C ASN A 886 89.42 -46.61 -24.17
N THR A 887 89.24 -45.28 -24.20
CA THR A 887 90.32 -44.29 -24.33
C THR A 887 90.62 -43.54 -23.04
N GLY A 888 89.96 -43.87 -21.92
CA GLY A 888 90.15 -43.20 -20.64
C GLY A 888 89.32 -41.92 -20.46
N VAL A 889 88.23 -41.74 -21.21
CA VAL A 889 87.41 -40.52 -21.16
C VAL A 889 86.02 -40.82 -20.61
N PHE A 890 85.55 -40.02 -19.64
CA PHE A 890 84.17 -40.07 -19.14
C PHE A 890 83.46 -38.72 -19.33
N THR A 891 82.12 -38.72 -19.40
CA THR A 891 81.32 -37.49 -19.58
C THR A 891 80.17 -37.43 -18.59
N ILE A 892 79.99 -36.28 -17.93
CA ILE A 892 78.88 -35.98 -17.02
C ILE A 892 78.18 -34.72 -17.50
N SER A 893 76.94 -34.84 -17.94
CA SER A 893 76.09 -33.72 -18.34
C SER A 893 75.10 -33.36 -17.22
N GLY A 894 74.52 -32.16 -17.28
CA GLY A 894 73.50 -31.74 -16.30
C GLY A 894 74.06 -31.05 -15.06
N LEU A 895 75.34 -30.65 -15.06
CA LEU A 895 75.99 -30.00 -13.93
C LEU A 895 75.65 -28.51 -13.88
N THR A 896 75.49 -27.95 -12.69
CA THR A 896 75.34 -26.50 -12.53
C THR A 896 76.63 -25.79 -12.97
N PRO A 897 76.56 -24.73 -13.80
CA PRO A 897 77.73 -23.92 -14.12
C PRO A 897 78.31 -23.24 -12.87
N GLY A 898 79.63 -23.18 -12.79
CA GLY A 898 80.32 -22.65 -11.62
C GLY A 898 81.80 -23.05 -11.59
N THR A 899 82.54 -22.55 -10.61
CA THR A 899 83.93 -22.93 -10.37
C THR A 899 84.00 -23.91 -9.20
N TYR A 900 84.63 -25.07 -9.42
CA TYR A 900 84.66 -26.19 -8.48
C TYR A 900 86.08 -26.76 -8.34
N ASP A 901 86.35 -27.39 -7.21
CA ASP A 901 87.43 -28.39 -7.13
C ASP A 901 86.81 -29.75 -7.46
N ILE A 902 87.38 -30.49 -8.42
CA ILE A 902 86.80 -31.73 -8.94
C ILE A 902 87.71 -32.89 -8.57
N GLY A 903 87.19 -33.83 -7.78
CA GLY A 903 87.87 -35.05 -7.38
C GLY A 903 87.34 -36.27 -8.13
N ILE A 904 88.23 -37.17 -8.53
CA ILE A 904 87.86 -38.50 -9.02
C ILE A 904 88.49 -39.58 -8.15
N LYS A 905 87.77 -40.68 -7.94
CA LYS A 905 88.25 -41.82 -7.16
C LYS A 905 87.77 -43.13 -7.78
N ASN A 906 88.72 -44.03 -8.05
CA ASN A 906 88.45 -45.43 -8.32
C ASN A 906 88.97 -46.25 -7.13
N TRP A 907 88.25 -47.32 -6.81
CA TRP A 907 88.50 -48.27 -5.74
C TRP A 907 89.86 -48.99 -5.75
N THR A 908 90.69 -48.88 -6.80
CA THR A 908 92.07 -49.42 -6.85
C THR A 908 93.17 -48.35 -6.85
N CYS A 909 92.81 -47.07 -7.00
CA CYS A 909 93.75 -45.98 -7.16
C CYS A 909 93.54 -44.88 -6.12
N LEU A 910 94.58 -44.10 -5.83
CA LEU A 910 94.44 -42.86 -5.05
C LEU A 910 93.53 -41.85 -5.76
N SER A 911 92.87 -40.99 -5.00
CA SER A 911 92.06 -39.90 -5.50
C SER A 911 92.93 -38.89 -6.26
N GLU A 912 92.39 -38.35 -7.35
CA GLU A 912 93.01 -37.25 -8.09
C GLU A 912 92.10 -36.03 -8.03
N LEU A 913 92.70 -34.85 -7.87
CA LEU A 913 91.98 -33.59 -7.64
C LEU A 913 92.48 -32.52 -8.61
N ASN A 914 91.55 -31.91 -9.34
CA ASN A 914 91.79 -30.69 -10.12
C ASN A 914 91.09 -29.51 -9.43
N THR A 915 91.84 -28.46 -9.11
CA THR A 915 91.30 -27.31 -8.38
C THR A 915 90.90 -26.17 -9.32
N SER A 916 89.91 -25.37 -8.90
CA SER A 916 89.45 -24.16 -9.61
C SER A 916 89.04 -24.40 -11.08
N VAL A 917 88.34 -25.50 -11.36
CA VAL A 917 87.79 -25.81 -12.67
C VAL A 917 86.49 -25.05 -12.89
N THR A 918 86.43 -24.21 -13.93
CA THR A 918 85.21 -23.48 -14.30
C THR A 918 84.38 -24.27 -15.32
N LEU A 919 83.23 -24.77 -14.87
CA LEU A 919 82.19 -25.35 -15.72
C LEU A 919 81.32 -24.23 -16.29
N THR A 920 81.28 -24.13 -17.62
CA THR A 920 80.54 -23.06 -18.31
C THR A 920 79.24 -23.61 -18.88
N ALA A 921 78.16 -22.85 -18.69
CA ALA A 921 76.83 -23.13 -19.24
C ALA A 921 76.89 -23.50 -20.74
N GLY A 922 76.31 -24.65 -21.11
CA GLY A 922 76.15 -25.07 -22.50
C GLY A 922 77.41 -25.59 -23.17
N ASN A 923 78.55 -25.57 -22.47
CA ASN A 923 79.83 -26.04 -22.97
C ASN A 923 80.23 -27.38 -22.32
N THR A 924 81.08 -28.13 -23.03
CA THR A 924 81.83 -29.25 -22.46
C THR A 924 83.17 -28.74 -21.96
N THR A 925 83.39 -28.77 -20.64
CA THR A 925 84.69 -28.47 -20.04
C THR A 925 85.49 -29.77 -19.95
N VAL A 926 86.63 -29.80 -20.64
CA VAL A 926 87.56 -30.94 -20.62
C VAL A 926 88.55 -30.77 -19.48
N VAL A 927 88.69 -31.79 -18.64
CA VAL A 927 89.62 -31.83 -17.50
C VAL A 927 90.50 -33.06 -17.60
N ASP A 928 91.81 -32.87 -17.63
CA ASP A 928 92.79 -33.96 -17.59
C ASP A 928 93.21 -34.21 -16.14
N PHE A 929 92.94 -35.42 -15.64
CA PHE A 929 93.34 -35.87 -14.30
C PHE A 929 94.70 -36.56 -14.30
N GLY A 930 95.35 -36.68 -15.45
CA GLY A 930 96.67 -37.28 -15.58
C GLY A 930 96.64 -38.80 -15.40
N THR A 931 97.76 -39.36 -14.95
CA THR A 931 97.89 -40.80 -14.73
C THR A 931 97.52 -41.16 -13.30
N THR A 932 96.51 -41.99 -13.11
CA THR A 932 96.09 -42.45 -11.78
C THR A 932 97.18 -43.25 -11.10
N ARG A 933 97.26 -43.09 -9.77
CA ARG A 933 98.19 -43.80 -8.90
C ARG A 933 97.52 -45.03 -8.33
N GLU A 934 97.72 -46.18 -8.99
CA GLU A 934 97.26 -47.49 -8.51
C GLU A 934 97.94 -47.91 -7.21
N GLY A 935 97.33 -48.83 -6.46
CA GLY A 935 97.91 -49.45 -5.27
C GLY A 935 97.07 -49.37 -4.00
N ASP A 936 95.89 -48.77 -4.07
CA ASP A 936 94.95 -48.64 -2.95
C ASP A 936 93.96 -49.82 -2.99
N ALA A 937 94.39 -50.97 -2.49
CA ALA A 937 93.64 -52.22 -2.59
C ALA A 937 92.50 -52.32 -1.56
N ASN A 938 92.50 -51.47 -0.53
CA ASN A 938 91.45 -51.41 0.48
C ASN A 938 90.52 -50.18 0.34
N ASN A 939 90.78 -49.30 -0.64
CA ASN A 939 90.03 -48.10 -0.94
C ASN A 939 89.97 -47.09 0.22
N ASP A 940 91.08 -46.93 0.97
CA ASP A 940 91.20 -45.99 2.08
C ASP A 940 91.90 -44.66 1.71
N ASP A 941 92.30 -44.52 0.45
CA ASP A 941 93.06 -43.39 -0.11
C ASP A 941 94.50 -43.25 0.41
N TYR A 942 95.09 -44.34 0.92
CA TYR A 942 96.49 -44.43 1.31
C TYR A 942 97.14 -45.75 0.88
N VAL A 943 98.22 -45.69 0.10
CA VAL A 943 99.00 -46.89 -0.18
C VAL A 943 99.91 -47.23 1.01
N ASN A 944 99.57 -48.26 1.77
CA ASN A 944 100.25 -48.65 2.99
C ASN A 944 100.41 -50.19 3.15
N ILE A 945 100.81 -50.64 4.36
CA ILE A 945 101.07 -52.05 4.64
C ILE A 945 99.82 -52.94 4.50
N ALA A 946 98.62 -52.36 4.68
CA ALA A 946 97.35 -53.06 4.50
C ALA A 946 97.14 -53.46 3.05
N ASP A 947 97.39 -52.56 2.09
CA ASP A 947 97.29 -52.84 0.65
C ASP A 947 98.28 -53.91 0.22
N ALA A 948 99.52 -53.79 0.69
CA ALA A 948 100.56 -54.79 0.42
C ALA A 948 100.17 -56.18 0.98
N SER A 949 99.47 -56.23 2.11
CA SER A 949 98.99 -57.48 2.71
C SER A 949 97.84 -58.10 1.92
N SER A 950 96.91 -57.29 1.42
CA SER A 950 95.84 -57.71 0.51
C SER A 950 96.42 -58.26 -0.79
N LEU A 951 97.36 -57.53 -1.40
CA LEU A 951 98.05 -57.95 -2.62
C LEU A 951 98.84 -59.24 -2.42
N ALA A 952 99.58 -59.38 -1.31
CA ALA A 952 100.33 -60.60 -1.01
C ALA A 952 99.41 -61.82 -0.81
N SER A 953 98.20 -61.61 -0.28
CA SER A 953 97.21 -62.67 -0.08
C SER A 953 96.55 -63.11 -1.39
N ALA A 954 96.39 -62.19 -2.35
CA ALA A 954 95.85 -62.47 -3.68
C ALA A 954 96.92 -62.89 -4.70
N TYR A 955 98.21 -62.78 -4.37
CA TYR A 955 99.31 -63.00 -5.31
C TYR A 955 99.31 -64.40 -5.93
N GLY A 956 99.27 -64.46 -7.26
CA GLY A 956 99.27 -65.70 -8.04
C GLY A 956 97.91 -66.41 -8.14
N SER A 957 96.84 -65.81 -7.61
CA SER A 957 95.47 -66.18 -7.94
C SER A 957 95.04 -65.54 -9.28
N SER A 958 93.97 -66.06 -9.87
CA SER A 958 93.37 -65.55 -11.12
C SER A 958 91.87 -65.37 -10.92
N GLU A 959 91.24 -64.59 -11.79
CA GLU A 959 89.82 -64.29 -11.77
C GLU A 959 88.96 -65.56 -11.58
N GLY A 960 88.06 -65.52 -10.59
CA GLY A 960 87.19 -66.64 -10.21
C GLY A 960 87.85 -67.75 -9.36
N GLY A 961 89.14 -67.65 -9.06
CA GLY A 961 89.88 -68.59 -8.20
C GLY A 961 89.75 -68.31 -6.70
N THR A 962 90.04 -69.31 -5.87
CA THR A 962 90.07 -69.14 -4.40
C THR A 962 91.20 -68.19 -4.00
N GLY A 963 90.87 -67.09 -3.33
CA GLY A 963 91.83 -66.06 -2.91
C GLY A 963 91.99 -64.90 -3.91
N TRP A 964 91.27 -64.92 -5.02
CA TRP A 964 91.18 -63.77 -5.94
C TRP A 964 90.58 -62.56 -5.23
N ASN A 965 91.19 -61.39 -5.48
CA ASN A 965 90.68 -60.10 -5.06
C ASN A 965 90.82 -59.12 -6.22
N GLU A 966 89.70 -58.75 -6.82
CA GLU A 966 89.60 -57.80 -7.93
C GLU A 966 90.17 -56.40 -7.61
N HIS A 967 90.26 -56.04 -6.32
CA HIS A 967 90.89 -54.80 -5.88
C HIS A 967 92.43 -54.84 -5.94
N CYS A 968 93.02 -56.04 -6.07
CA CYS A 968 94.46 -56.24 -6.19
C CYS A 968 94.91 -56.39 -7.66
N ASP A 969 93.98 -56.38 -8.61
CA ASP A 969 94.22 -56.44 -10.05
C ASP A 969 94.35 -55.04 -10.66
N PHE A 970 95.49 -54.41 -10.41
CA PHE A 970 95.72 -53.01 -10.78
C PHE A 970 95.83 -52.79 -12.30
N ASN A 971 96.21 -53.81 -13.06
CA ASN A 971 96.38 -53.73 -14.52
C ASN A 971 95.21 -54.37 -15.31
N ARG A 972 94.24 -54.99 -14.63
CA ARG A 972 93.05 -55.62 -15.18
C ARG A 972 93.37 -56.74 -16.16
N ASP A 973 94.34 -57.59 -15.81
CA ASP A 973 94.73 -58.73 -16.65
C ASP A 973 94.11 -60.07 -16.23
N GLY A 974 93.41 -60.13 -15.09
CA GLY A 974 92.59 -61.26 -14.67
C GLY A 974 93.32 -62.34 -13.89
#